data_AF-A0A9D3T9E1-F1
#
_entry.id   AF-A0A9D3T9E1-F1
#
_cell.length_a   1.000
_cell.length_b   1.000
_cell.length_c   1.000
_cell.angle_alpha   90.00
_cell.angle_beta   90.00
_cell.angle_gamma   90.00
#
_symmetry.space_group_name_H-M   'P 1'
#
loop_
_entity.id
_entity.type
_entity.pdbx_description
1 polymer ?
#
loop_
_entity_poly.entity_id
_entity_poly.type
_entity_poly.pdbx_seq_one_letter_code
_entity_poly.pdbx_strand_id
1 'polypeptide(L)'
;MAHSGRRDAPELPDFSLLKRLAKDQLIYLLEQLPGRKDLFIDADLMSPLDRIANVTTLKQHEVDKLYKVENKPIFSSCDQLCFLIRPRIQTVKWVADIVNADKAAGKFRRYKIIFNPQKFYACESVLEEQGVYGDVSTDEWGFYLLPLDDDIISLELPEFFRDNFLEGDQRWVTTAGSALHLLHSLYGPFSKIYGIGRCAKMAYESWREQVEDGEPKSRQPEIGNVFLIDRDVDFVTPLCSQVVYEGLVDDIFRIKCGSVEFGPDVTSTDKSMKVMLNSQDKVFNEIRNEHFSNVFGFLSQKARNLQTQYDKRKGMDIKQMKTFVSEELKGLKQEHRLLSLHIGASESMMKKKTKQDFQELLKTEHSLLEGFEIRECIAYIEEHINRQVSMIDSLRLLCLLSLTENGLLPKDYRSLKAQYLQSYGIEHLLTFANLRQLGLLVEQQPGETLTAMESKVGKLVNDKTAGKLTDAFSSLAKKSNFRALSKRLALVPKSGEEYDLRIPRDMAYIFSGAYIPLSCRLIEQVLERDGWTGLEEVARMLNGNEFVVSAGGSSAETRHKTDAQRIILVMFLGGCSYSEISALRFLGKERGYKFIVPTWNDIYPLDGTKINEVLAAESVSCLNKALCRLKDIWEEIGIPEDQRLQRTDVVKSHIKGLLDMMIAEEENLKKRLMNSIEMCRRELDTLCRELHLPPFEEEEGITMLQLEKNIRTRVEVMMKQKSQRMQELKALRQQDQDLCDILCTDSYSIGSDSVPSLEQLEDFHAHIASLTAEKERRHAEFVGIRRQIILCMEDLEHLPDTSFERDVVCEDEEAFCLSKENIASLRLLLRQLEDRKAENEALCSSYRGKIQELWDRLQIPQEERDGFSEHMVMSKKRNLEALQAEVKRLEELKLENISKLIETIREEIASYWDKCFFSTDQREAFVPYYDDEITEELLSLHDAEIIRLKQHFEDHKELFEGVHKWEESWRLYLELEKKATDPSRFNNRGGNLLKEEKRRADLQKNLPKLEKKLKAEIEAWEQEQGREFLVKGQKFLQYVEEQWEIQRIEKEREKQERQLKKSKQTEEDMLYGTTIRTPSKRRILGTTTPGKLRKLNATSSISSATPNSTMRSVFGGTICRSPVSRLPLSNGPVVRTPSRCKPPHTGLLNHNKENISHMNGPALSGGLKTPASPQRTFSINSVASTYSEFAEIVNIDSTTQSSKNLQRHPNLTASQESLTQPSPIFDLGE
;
A
#
# COMPACT_ATOMS: atom_id res chain seq x y z
N MET A 1 -46.96 -17.15 5.12
CA MET A 1 -48.43 -16.97 5.02
C MET A 1 -48.90 -17.69 3.76
N ALA A 2 -50.18 -18.08 3.64
CA ALA A 2 -50.64 -18.83 2.48
C ALA A 2 -50.67 -17.94 1.23
N HIS A 3 -50.03 -18.37 0.13
CA HIS A 3 -50.25 -17.77 -1.18
C HIS A 3 -51.64 -18.17 -1.66
N SER A 4 -52.55 -17.19 -1.79
CA SER A 4 -53.71 -17.33 -2.66
C SER A 4 -53.21 -17.60 -4.08
N GLY A 5 -53.72 -18.66 -4.72
CA GLY A 5 -53.25 -19.06 -6.05
C GLY A 5 -53.32 -17.89 -7.05
N ARG A 6 -52.22 -17.68 -7.80
CA ARG A 6 -52.23 -16.75 -8.94
C ARG A 6 -53.32 -17.22 -9.89
N ARG A 7 -54.30 -16.34 -10.17
CA ARG A 7 -55.21 -16.54 -11.30
C ARG A 7 -54.44 -16.22 -12.58
N ASP A 8 -54.62 -17.02 -13.61
CA ASP A 8 -54.06 -16.73 -14.93
C ASP A 8 -54.54 -15.36 -15.42
N ALA A 9 -53.66 -14.61 -16.07
CA ALA A 9 -53.98 -13.31 -16.65
C ALA A 9 -54.97 -13.49 -17.82
N PRO A 10 -55.88 -12.54 -18.06
CA PRO A 10 -56.82 -12.63 -19.18
C PRO A 10 -56.09 -12.62 -20.54
N GLU A 11 -56.77 -13.09 -21.58
CA GLU A 11 -56.34 -12.88 -22.97
C GLU A 11 -56.61 -11.43 -23.40
N LEU A 12 -55.90 -10.94 -24.42
CA LEU A 12 -56.07 -9.57 -24.94
C LEU A 12 -57.10 -9.52 -26.09
N PRO A 13 -57.78 -8.38 -26.30
CA PRO A 13 -58.67 -8.19 -27.45
C PRO A 13 -57.95 -8.30 -28.79
N ASP A 14 -58.64 -8.72 -29.85
CA ASP A 14 -58.05 -8.74 -31.20
C ASP A 14 -57.99 -7.32 -31.81
N PHE A 15 -56.80 -6.72 -31.76
CA PHE A 15 -56.54 -5.42 -32.37
C PHE A 15 -56.38 -5.46 -33.91
N SER A 16 -56.42 -6.62 -34.57
CA SER A 16 -56.35 -6.73 -36.04
C SER A 16 -57.45 -5.91 -36.75
N LEU A 17 -58.61 -5.76 -36.10
CA LEU A 17 -59.74 -4.98 -36.58
C LEU A 17 -59.40 -3.50 -36.80
N LEU A 18 -58.54 -2.91 -35.97
CA LEU A 18 -58.10 -1.51 -36.13
C LEU A 18 -57.35 -1.31 -37.45
N LYS A 19 -56.41 -2.22 -37.77
CA LYS A 19 -55.68 -2.21 -39.05
C LYS A 19 -56.61 -2.39 -40.24
N ARG A 20 -57.62 -3.26 -40.11
CA ARG A 20 -58.59 -3.49 -41.19
C ARG A 20 -59.46 -2.26 -41.43
N LEU A 21 -60.00 -1.63 -40.38
CA LEU A 21 -60.81 -0.41 -40.50
C LEU A 21 -60.01 0.74 -41.12
N ALA A 22 -58.76 0.97 -40.68
CA ALA A 22 -57.89 1.98 -41.27
C ALA A 22 -57.62 1.70 -42.76
N LYS A 23 -57.36 0.45 -43.13
CA LYS A 23 -57.15 0.02 -44.53
C LYS A 23 -58.40 0.22 -45.38
N ASP A 24 -59.55 -0.26 -44.90
CA ASP A 24 -60.84 -0.22 -45.60
C ASP A 24 -61.26 1.25 -45.84
N GLN A 25 -61.03 2.15 -44.86
CA GLN A 25 -61.24 3.60 -45.02
C GLN A 25 -60.28 4.24 -46.03
N LEU A 26 -58.99 3.90 -46.01
CA LEU A 26 -58.03 4.48 -46.98
C LEU A 26 -58.37 4.07 -48.41
N ILE A 27 -58.75 2.81 -48.62
CA ILE A 27 -59.19 2.29 -49.91
C ILE A 27 -60.39 3.10 -50.42
N TYR A 28 -61.41 3.27 -49.59
CA TYR A 28 -62.60 4.06 -49.92
C TYR A 28 -62.24 5.50 -50.35
N LEU A 29 -61.34 6.17 -49.62
CA LEU A 29 -60.89 7.53 -49.94
C LEU A 29 -60.08 7.63 -51.25
N LEU A 30 -59.35 6.57 -51.63
CA LEU A 30 -58.64 6.45 -52.91
C LEU A 30 -59.58 6.12 -54.08
N GLU A 31 -60.66 5.37 -53.84
CA GLU A 31 -61.67 5.00 -54.83
C GLU A 31 -62.65 6.14 -55.16
N GLN A 32 -62.88 7.06 -54.22
CA GLN A 32 -63.54 8.36 -54.48
C GLN A 32 -62.84 9.20 -55.56
N LEU A 33 -61.57 8.93 -55.87
CA LEU A 33 -60.81 9.58 -56.97
C LEU A 33 -60.54 8.54 -58.09
N PRO A 34 -61.54 8.21 -58.93
CA PRO A 34 -61.43 7.12 -59.89
C PRO A 34 -60.55 7.44 -61.10
N GLY A 35 -59.89 6.41 -61.63
CA GLY A 35 -58.86 6.48 -62.67
C GLY A 35 -57.46 6.52 -62.08
N ARG A 36 -56.44 6.44 -62.94
CA ARG A 36 -55.02 6.49 -62.52
C ARG A 36 -54.72 7.77 -61.75
N LYS A 37 -53.98 7.63 -60.64
CA LYS A 37 -53.54 8.73 -59.77
C LYS A 37 -52.08 8.54 -59.33
N ASP A 38 -51.35 9.64 -59.16
CA ASP A 38 -50.05 9.63 -58.46
C ASP A 38 -50.27 9.99 -56.99
N LEU A 39 -49.67 9.24 -56.07
CA LEU A 39 -49.86 9.39 -54.62
C LEU A 39 -48.60 9.96 -53.95
N PHE A 40 -48.71 11.16 -53.40
CA PHE A 40 -47.69 11.87 -52.62
C PHE A 40 -47.95 11.63 -51.14
N ILE A 41 -46.95 11.16 -50.40
CA ILE A 41 -47.07 10.72 -49.01
C ILE A 41 -46.10 11.51 -48.13
N ASP A 42 -46.59 12.07 -47.02
CA ASP A 42 -45.73 12.67 -45.99
C ASP A 42 -44.75 11.62 -45.43
N ALA A 43 -43.48 12.01 -45.24
CA ALA A 43 -42.42 11.12 -44.77
C ALA A 43 -42.77 10.43 -43.43
N ASP A 44 -43.51 11.12 -42.56
CA ASP A 44 -43.95 10.57 -41.27
C ASP A 44 -45.22 9.72 -41.36
N LEU A 45 -45.81 9.54 -42.54
CA LEU A 45 -46.92 8.61 -42.80
C LEU A 45 -46.46 7.36 -43.57
N MET A 46 -45.27 7.37 -44.20
CA MET A 46 -44.77 6.23 -44.98
C MET A 46 -44.61 4.93 -44.17
N SER A 47 -44.05 5.00 -42.96
CA SER A 47 -43.87 3.79 -42.12
C SER A 47 -45.19 3.26 -41.51
N PRO A 48 -46.07 4.12 -40.96
CA PRO A 48 -47.41 3.70 -40.56
C PRO A 48 -48.24 3.09 -41.71
N LEU A 49 -48.17 3.67 -42.91
CA LEU A 49 -48.90 3.19 -44.09
C LEU A 49 -48.47 1.78 -44.53
N ASP A 50 -47.16 1.48 -44.54
CA ASP A 50 -46.64 0.16 -44.93
C ASP A 50 -47.13 -0.98 -44.00
N ARG A 51 -47.53 -0.64 -42.77
CA ARG A 51 -48.14 -1.57 -41.80
C ARG A 51 -49.64 -1.86 -42.04
N ILE A 52 -50.27 -1.15 -42.99
CA ILE A 52 -51.73 -1.17 -43.26
C ILE A 52 -52.02 -1.51 -44.73
N ALA A 53 -51.40 -0.76 -45.65
CA ALA A 53 -51.61 -0.84 -47.09
C ALA A 53 -50.25 -0.71 -47.80
N ASN A 54 -49.60 -1.85 -48.02
CA ASN A 54 -48.36 -1.93 -48.78
C ASN A 54 -48.53 -1.50 -50.25
N VAL A 55 -47.41 -1.29 -50.95
CA VAL A 55 -47.40 -0.82 -52.36
C VAL A 55 -48.26 -1.68 -53.28
N THR A 56 -48.32 -3.00 -53.09
CA THR A 56 -49.17 -3.87 -53.92
C THR A 56 -50.67 -3.69 -53.66
N THR A 57 -51.08 -3.36 -52.43
CA THR A 57 -52.46 -2.93 -52.13
C THR A 57 -52.74 -1.60 -52.83
N LEU A 58 -51.89 -0.59 -52.66
CA LEU A 58 -52.13 0.75 -53.21
C LEU A 58 -52.25 0.73 -54.75
N LYS A 59 -51.44 -0.09 -55.43
CA LYS A 59 -51.53 -0.29 -56.89
C LYS A 59 -52.79 -1.02 -57.37
N GLN A 60 -53.51 -1.74 -56.51
CA GLN A 60 -54.82 -2.33 -56.85
C GLN A 60 -55.93 -1.27 -56.97
N HIS A 61 -55.80 -0.14 -56.26
CA HIS A 61 -56.77 0.97 -56.28
C HIS A 61 -56.27 2.16 -57.14
N GLU A 62 -55.67 1.82 -58.29
CA GLU A 62 -55.25 2.71 -59.38
C GLU A 62 -54.16 3.75 -59.07
N VAL A 63 -53.35 3.55 -58.02
CA VAL A 63 -52.12 4.34 -57.80
C VAL A 63 -51.03 3.88 -58.78
N ASP A 64 -50.57 4.74 -59.68
CA ASP A 64 -49.50 4.41 -60.64
C ASP A 64 -48.12 4.52 -59.97
N LYS A 65 -47.81 5.72 -59.45
CA LYS A 65 -46.54 6.05 -58.78
C LYS A 65 -46.78 6.56 -57.37
N LEU A 66 -45.82 6.25 -56.50
CA LEU A 66 -45.76 6.75 -55.13
C LEU A 66 -44.58 7.71 -55.05
N TYR A 67 -44.80 8.85 -54.41
CA TYR A 67 -43.82 9.90 -54.22
C TYR A 67 -43.76 10.29 -52.74
N LYS A 68 -42.57 10.62 -52.25
CA LYS A 68 -42.40 11.27 -50.95
C LYS A 68 -42.64 12.78 -51.10
N VAL A 69 -43.31 13.39 -50.13
CA VAL A 69 -43.41 14.86 -50.04
C VAL A 69 -42.06 15.43 -49.64
N GLU A 70 -41.49 16.30 -50.49
CA GLU A 70 -40.16 16.91 -50.27
C GLU A 70 -40.13 18.44 -50.47
N ASN A 71 -41.30 19.10 -50.56
CA ASN A 71 -41.43 20.55 -50.79
C ASN A 71 -40.69 21.09 -52.04
N LYS A 72 -40.54 20.25 -53.07
CA LYS A 72 -39.90 20.53 -54.37
C LYS A 72 -40.94 20.61 -55.50
N PRO A 73 -40.63 21.21 -56.67
CA PRO A 73 -41.50 21.14 -57.85
C PRO A 73 -41.78 19.68 -58.29
N ILE A 74 -43.03 19.39 -58.69
CA ILE A 74 -43.46 18.04 -59.05
C ILE A 74 -43.36 17.79 -60.57
N PHE A 75 -42.53 16.82 -60.95
CA PHE A 75 -42.45 16.29 -62.32
C PHE A 75 -43.29 15.01 -62.48
N SER A 76 -44.61 15.15 -62.43
CA SER A 76 -45.58 14.06 -62.65
C SER A 76 -46.24 14.17 -64.04
N SER A 77 -46.37 13.03 -64.70
CA SER A 77 -47.12 12.86 -65.96
C SER A 77 -48.61 12.51 -65.75
N CYS A 78 -49.09 12.38 -64.51
CA CYS A 78 -50.45 11.90 -64.20
C CYS A 78 -51.43 13.06 -63.98
N ASP A 79 -52.63 12.97 -64.55
CA ASP A 79 -53.65 14.04 -64.49
C ASP A 79 -54.45 14.09 -63.19
N GLN A 80 -54.14 13.21 -62.24
CA GLN A 80 -54.72 13.20 -60.89
C GLN A 80 -53.60 13.06 -59.86
N LEU A 81 -53.48 14.05 -58.97
CA LEU A 81 -52.50 14.07 -57.88
C LEU A 81 -53.23 13.95 -56.55
N CYS A 82 -52.88 12.91 -55.77
CA CYS A 82 -53.42 12.68 -54.43
C CYS A 82 -52.32 12.90 -53.38
N PHE A 83 -52.60 13.65 -52.33
CA PHE A 83 -51.66 14.03 -51.28
C PHE A 83 -52.14 13.49 -49.93
N LEU A 84 -51.51 12.41 -49.45
CA LEU A 84 -51.72 11.86 -48.12
C LEU A 84 -50.75 12.53 -47.13
N ILE A 85 -51.25 13.52 -46.38
CA ILE A 85 -50.42 14.42 -45.57
C ILE A 85 -50.99 14.67 -44.18
N ARG A 86 -50.12 15.11 -43.26
CA ARG A 86 -50.54 15.71 -41.99
C ARG A 86 -51.09 17.14 -42.25
N PRO A 87 -51.96 17.68 -41.38
CA PRO A 87 -52.50 19.05 -41.51
C PRO A 87 -51.45 20.13 -41.16
N ARG A 88 -50.30 20.11 -41.83
CA ARG A 88 -49.17 21.04 -41.69
C ARG A 88 -49.35 22.19 -42.68
N ILE A 89 -49.49 23.42 -42.17
CA ILE A 89 -49.70 24.65 -42.97
C ILE A 89 -48.71 24.77 -44.13
N GLN A 90 -47.41 24.55 -43.88
CA GLN A 90 -46.36 24.66 -44.89
C GLN A 90 -46.54 23.65 -46.04
N THR A 91 -46.99 22.42 -45.74
CA THR A 91 -47.23 21.38 -46.73
C THR A 91 -48.46 21.70 -47.59
N VAL A 92 -49.53 22.21 -46.96
CA VAL A 92 -50.75 22.64 -47.67
C VAL A 92 -50.45 23.83 -48.58
N LYS A 93 -49.63 24.80 -48.13
CA LYS A 93 -49.16 25.90 -48.97
C LYS A 93 -48.35 25.40 -50.17
N TRP A 94 -47.42 24.46 -49.98
CA TRP A 94 -46.68 23.86 -51.10
C TRP A 94 -47.61 23.16 -52.12
N VAL A 95 -48.67 22.48 -51.68
CA VAL A 95 -49.70 21.95 -52.60
C VAL A 95 -50.42 23.07 -53.35
N ALA A 96 -50.75 24.18 -52.69
CA ALA A 96 -51.34 25.35 -53.35
C ALA A 96 -50.37 26.00 -54.38
N ASP A 97 -49.08 26.09 -54.06
CA ASP A 97 -48.04 26.57 -54.98
C ASP A 97 -47.96 25.70 -56.25
N ILE A 98 -48.10 24.37 -56.10
CA ILE A 98 -48.16 23.43 -57.25
C ILE A 98 -49.41 23.67 -58.11
N VAL A 99 -50.59 23.80 -57.49
CA VAL A 99 -51.85 24.06 -58.21
C VAL A 99 -51.77 25.38 -58.97
N ASN A 100 -51.23 26.43 -58.35
CA ASN A 100 -51.07 27.73 -58.99
C ASN A 100 -50.00 27.73 -60.09
N ALA A 101 -48.92 26.95 -59.94
CA ALA A 101 -47.93 26.76 -61.01
C ALA A 101 -48.52 26.00 -62.22
N ASP A 102 -49.33 24.97 -61.99
CA ASP A 102 -50.04 24.24 -63.04
C ASP A 102 -51.09 25.12 -63.74
N LYS A 103 -51.88 25.89 -62.99
CA LYS A 103 -52.79 26.92 -63.54
C LYS A 103 -52.03 27.90 -64.44
N ALA A 104 -50.91 28.44 -63.98
CA ALA A 104 -50.08 29.38 -64.74
C ALA A 104 -49.46 28.75 -66.00
N ALA A 105 -49.20 27.44 -65.99
CA ALA A 105 -48.75 26.66 -67.14
C ALA A 105 -49.89 26.21 -68.08
N GLY A 106 -51.15 26.58 -67.81
CA GLY A 106 -52.32 26.16 -68.60
C GLY A 106 -52.66 24.67 -68.47
N LYS A 107 -52.23 24.03 -67.36
CA LYS A 107 -52.24 22.59 -67.14
C LYS A 107 -53.32 22.22 -66.12
N PHE A 108 -54.40 21.60 -66.61
CA PHE A 108 -55.55 21.24 -65.78
C PHE A 108 -55.45 19.81 -65.25
N ARG A 109 -55.57 19.64 -63.94
CA ARG A 109 -55.53 18.33 -63.25
C ARG A 109 -56.54 18.28 -62.11
N ARG A 110 -56.82 17.08 -61.59
CA ARG A 110 -57.55 16.91 -60.34
C ARG A 110 -56.56 16.82 -59.18
N TYR A 111 -56.84 17.56 -58.11
CA TYR A 111 -56.04 17.53 -56.88
C TYR A 111 -56.91 17.03 -55.73
N LYS A 112 -56.37 16.13 -54.92
CA LYS A 112 -57.00 15.63 -53.70
C LYS A 112 -56.02 15.66 -52.54
N ILE A 113 -56.42 16.23 -51.41
CA ILE A 113 -55.70 16.11 -50.14
C ILE A 113 -56.48 15.16 -49.22
N ILE A 114 -55.79 14.15 -48.71
CA ILE A 114 -56.28 13.29 -47.63
C ILE A 114 -55.49 13.67 -46.38
N PHE A 115 -56.15 14.34 -45.43
CA PHE A 115 -55.56 14.73 -44.16
C PHE A 115 -55.57 13.55 -43.18
N ASN A 116 -54.44 13.33 -42.51
CA ASN A 116 -54.31 12.32 -41.45
C ASN A 116 -53.84 12.97 -40.13
N PRO A 117 -54.46 12.68 -38.97
CA PRO A 117 -55.67 11.87 -38.78
C PRO A 117 -56.98 12.67 -38.89
N GLN A 118 -56.89 14.00 -38.95
CA GLN A 118 -58.01 14.95 -39.06
C GLN A 118 -57.55 16.18 -39.86
N LYS A 119 -58.47 16.96 -40.43
CA LYS A 119 -58.17 18.26 -41.05
C LYS A 119 -58.27 19.39 -40.03
N PHE A 120 -57.54 20.47 -40.26
CA PHE A 120 -57.68 21.70 -39.48
C PHE A 120 -58.25 22.82 -40.35
N TYR A 121 -59.17 23.61 -39.81
CA TYR A 121 -59.76 24.77 -40.49
C TYR A 121 -58.68 25.74 -41.03
N ALA A 122 -57.57 25.92 -40.32
CA ALA A 122 -56.44 26.72 -40.78
C ALA A 122 -55.80 26.21 -42.10
N CYS A 123 -55.89 24.91 -42.41
CA CYS A 123 -55.46 24.37 -43.71
C CYS A 123 -56.45 24.72 -44.82
N GLU A 124 -57.76 24.73 -44.52
CA GLU A 124 -58.80 25.17 -45.46
C GLU A 124 -58.68 26.67 -45.74
N SER A 125 -58.46 27.50 -44.71
CA SER A 125 -58.18 28.94 -44.86
C SER A 125 -56.98 29.21 -45.77
N VAL A 126 -55.89 28.44 -45.67
CA VAL A 126 -54.72 28.58 -46.56
C VAL A 126 -55.07 28.26 -48.02
N LEU A 127 -55.92 27.26 -48.29
CA LEU A 127 -56.37 26.97 -49.66
C LEU A 127 -57.28 28.08 -50.21
N GLU A 128 -58.07 28.73 -49.36
CA GLU A 128 -58.90 29.89 -49.72
C GLU A 128 -58.04 31.14 -49.99
N GLU A 129 -57.12 31.48 -49.09
CA GLU A 129 -56.15 32.59 -49.24
C GLU A 129 -55.27 32.47 -50.48
N GLN A 130 -54.86 31.24 -50.85
CA GLN A 130 -54.07 30.99 -52.06
C GLN A 130 -54.92 30.84 -53.33
N GLY A 131 -56.25 31.01 -53.26
CA GLY A 131 -57.14 30.99 -54.43
C GLY A 131 -57.28 29.62 -55.11
N VAL A 132 -57.16 28.53 -54.34
CA VAL A 132 -57.17 27.14 -54.85
C VAL A 132 -58.21 26.22 -54.17
N TYR A 133 -58.97 26.72 -53.20
CA TYR A 133 -59.98 25.94 -52.45
C TYR A 133 -61.00 25.23 -53.36
N GLY A 134 -61.40 25.85 -54.48
CA GLY A 134 -62.31 25.25 -55.46
C GLY A 134 -61.68 24.20 -56.38
N ASP A 135 -60.35 24.12 -56.44
CA ASP A 135 -59.59 23.23 -57.34
C ASP A 135 -59.10 21.95 -56.63
N VAL A 136 -59.14 21.94 -55.29
CA VAL A 136 -58.58 20.89 -54.43
C VAL A 136 -59.68 20.24 -53.60
N SER A 137 -59.97 18.97 -53.89
CA SER A 137 -60.82 18.14 -53.02
C SER A 137 -60.10 17.81 -51.71
N THR A 138 -60.81 17.83 -50.57
CA THR A 138 -60.24 17.51 -49.25
C THR A 138 -61.09 16.48 -48.51
N ASP A 139 -60.42 15.50 -47.90
CA ASP A 139 -61.03 14.42 -47.11
C ASP A 139 -60.17 14.11 -45.87
N GLU A 140 -60.74 13.38 -44.91
CA GLU A 140 -60.08 12.97 -43.67
C GLU A 140 -59.93 11.45 -43.57
N TRP A 141 -58.71 10.97 -43.30
CA TRP A 141 -58.44 9.59 -42.94
C TRP A 141 -58.30 9.50 -41.41
N GLY A 142 -59.37 9.05 -40.75
CA GLY A 142 -59.50 8.89 -39.29
C GLY A 142 -58.68 7.74 -38.71
N PHE A 143 -57.46 7.56 -39.19
CA PHE A 143 -56.53 6.53 -38.73
C PHE A 143 -55.79 7.03 -37.48
N TYR A 144 -56.40 6.75 -36.33
CA TYR A 144 -55.87 7.16 -35.01
C TYR A 144 -54.96 6.12 -34.36
N LEU A 145 -55.10 4.82 -34.64
CA LEU A 145 -54.54 3.75 -33.80
C LEU A 145 -53.91 2.64 -34.63
N LEU A 146 -52.60 2.46 -34.46
CA LEU A 146 -51.78 1.43 -35.11
C LEU A 146 -51.28 0.40 -34.09
N PRO A 147 -51.82 -0.83 -34.08
CA PRO A 147 -51.26 -1.92 -33.27
C PRO A 147 -49.83 -2.25 -33.72
N LEU A 148 -48.83 -1.93 -32.91
CA LEU A 148 -47.44 -2.26 -33.19
C LEU A 148 -47.15 -3.71 -32.82
N ASP A 149 -47.67 -4.13 -31.66
CA ASP A 149 -47.57 -5.47 -31.07
C ASP A 149 -48.91 -5.84 -30.40
N ASP A 150 -48.98 -6.99 -29.72
CA ASP A 150 -50.20 -7.46 -29.03
C ASP A 150 -50.69 -6.50 -27.92
N ASP A 151 -49.76 -5.83 -27.22
CA ASP A 151 -50.04 -4.92 -26.10
C ASP A 151 -49.62 -3.45 -26.33
N ILE A 152 -49.08 -3.11 -27.52
CA ILE A 152 -48.65 -1.75 -27.88
C ILE A 152 -49.46 -1.23 -29.06
N ILE A 153 -50.06 -0.05 -28.89
CA ILE A 153 -50.77 0.68 -29.96
C ILE A 153 -50.13 2.08 -30.06
N SER A 154 -49.81 2.53 -31.27
CA SER A 154 -49.23 3.87 -31.51
C SER A 154 -50.21 4.75 -32.27
N LEU A 155 -50.25 6.04 -31.95
CA LEU A 155 -50.92 7.06 -32.77
C LEU A 155 -49.99 7.61 -33.86
N GLU A 156 -48.66 7.41 -33.74
CA GLU A 156 -47.63 7.92 -34.66
C GLU A 156 -47.74 9.44 -34.92
N LEU A 157 -47.86 10.24 -33.85
CA LEU A 157 -48.02 11.69 -33.85
C LEU A 157 -46.81 12.39 -33.19
N PRO A 158 -45.65 12.45 -33.87
CA PRO A 158 -44.42 13.04 -33.34
C PRO A 158 -44.52 14.52 -32.96
N GLU A 159 -45.49 15.26 -33.49
CA GLU A 159 -45.70 16.67 -33.13
C GLU A 159 -46.36 16.86 -31.75
N PHE A 160 -47.16 15.89 -31.28
CA PHE A 160 -48.04 16.04 -30.12
C PHE A 160 -47.35 16.57 -28.87
N PHE A 161 -46.16 16.05 -28.55
CA PHE A 161 -45.44 16.44 -27.35
C PHE A 161 -45.04 17.92 -27.38
N ARG A 162 -44.48 18.38 -28.49
CA ARG A 162 -44.08 19.78 -28.67
C ARG A 162 -45.32 20.68 -28.68
N ASP A 163 -46.30 20.35 -29.50
CA ASP A 163 -47.49 21.17 -29.71
C ASP A 163 -48.22 21.36 -28.36
N ASN A 164 -48.59 20.27 -27.67
CA ASN A 164 -49.37 20.34 -26.45
C ASN A 164 -48.58 20.86 -25.22
N PHE A 165 -47.34 20.42 -25.00
CA PHE A 165 -46.60 20.71 -23.76
C PHE A 165 -45.61 21.88 -23.86
N LEU A 166 -45.00 22.14 -25.03
CA LEU A 166 -44.13 23.30 -25.23
C LEU A 166 -44.92 24.50 -25.74
N GLU A 167 -45.65 24.36 -26.85
CA GLU A 167 -46.35 25.47 -27.50
C GLU A 167 -47.71 25.80 -26.84
N GLY A 168 -48.26 24.87 -26.05
CA GLY A 168 -49.56 25.01 -25.40
C GLY A 168 -50.75 24.75 -26.33
N ASP A 169 -50.50 24.21 -27.51
CA ASP A 169 -51.46 23.94 -28.58
C ASP A 169 -52.24 22.64 -28.34
N GLN A 170 -53.52 22.81 -27.99
CA GLN A 170 -54.44 21.73 -27.63
C GLN A 170 -55.20 21.14 -28.83
N ARG A 171 -54.87 21.50 -30.08
CA ARG A 171 -55.55 21.02 -31.31
C ARG A 171 -55.60 19.49 -31.46
N TRP A 172 -54.70 18.75 -30.81
CA TRP A 172 -54.66 17.28 -30.84
C TRP A 172 -55.49 16.59 -29.75
N VAL A 173 -56.11 17.33 -28.83
CA VAL A 173 -56.95 16.77 -27.75
C VAL A 173 -58.22 16.11 -28.31
N THR A 174 -58.76 16.61 -29.42
CA THR A 174 -59.87 15.96 -30.14
C THR A 174 -59.45 14.55 -30.58
N THR A 175 -58.25 14.42 -31.15
CA THR A 175 -57.66 13.16 -31.61
C THR A 175 -57.49 12.15 -30.48
N ALA A 176 -57.14 12.60 -29.27
CA ALA A 176 -57.07 11.76 -28.08
C ALA A 176 -58.46 11.19 -27.73
N GLY A 177 -59.48 12.05 -27.70
CA GLY A 177 -60.87 11.66 -27.44
C GLY A 177 -61.42 10.70 -28.49
N SER A 178 -61.16 10.95 -29.78
CA SER A 178 -61.59 10.11 -30.90
C SER A 178 -60.91 8.74 -30.89
N ALA A 179 -59.64 8.66 -30.49
CA ALA A 179 -58.95 7.38 -30.29
C ALA A 179 -59.58 6.55 -29.16
N LEU A 180 -59.91 7.18 -28.02
CA LEU A 180 -60.64 6.54 -26.92
C LEU A 180 -62.08 6.16 -27.33
N HIS A 181 -62.74 6.96 -28.16
CA HIS A 181 -64.09 6.69 -28.67
C HIS A 181 -64.08 5.51 -29.64
N LEU A 182 -63.07 5.39 -30.50
CA LEU A 182 -62.88 4.23 -31.38
C LEU A 182 -62.68 2.94 -30.57
N LEU A 183 -61.83 2.98 -29.52
CA LEU A 183 -61.66 1.82 -28.64
C LEU A 183 -62.96 1.45 -27.90
N HIS A 184 -63.70 2.43 -27.37
CA HIS A 184 -65.00 2.22 -26.75
C HIS A 184 -66.03 1.60 -27.72
N SER A 185 -66.13 2.15 -28.93
CA SER A 185 -67.08 1.68 -29.97
C SER A 185 -66.79 0.25 -30.45
N LEU A 186 -65.54 -0.22 -30.34
CA LEU A 186 -65.14 -1.57 -30.75
C LEU A 186 -65.13 -2.57 -29.57
N TYR A 187 -64.53 -2.22 -28.45
CA TYR A 187 -64.23 -3.14 -27.33
C TYR A 187 -65.15 -2.93 -26.10
N GLY A 188 -66.21 -2.14 -26.26
CA GLY A 188 -67.24 -1.93 -25.25
C GLY A 188 -66.92 -0.84 -24.22
N PRO A 189 -67.85 -0.59 -23.28
CA PRO A 189 -67.76 0.53 -22.35
C PRO A 189 -66.73 0.31 -21.24
N PHE A 190 -65.84 1.28 -21.02
CA PHE A 190 -64.89 1.25 -19.92
C PHE A 190 -65.60 1.25 -18.56
N SER A 191 -65.23 0.33 -17.66
CA SER A 191 -65.84 0.25 -16.31
C SER A 191 -65.41 1.40 -15.41
N LYS A 192 -64.12 1.76 -15.47
CA LYS A 192 -63.54 2.92 -14.77
C LYS A 192 -62.49 3.63 -15.62
N ILE A 193 -62.44 4.94 -15.48
CA ILE A 193 -61.41 5.80 -16.07
C ILE A 193 -60.75 6.58 -14.93
N TYR A 194 -59.44 6.48 -14.84
CA TYR A 194 -58.58 7.29 -13.98
C TYR A 194 -57.78 8.24 -14.85
N GLY A 195 -57.47 9.43 -14.36
CA GLY A 195 -56.49 10.28 -15.01
C GLY A 195 -55.83 11.28 -14.08
N ILE A 196 -54.72 11.84 -14.55
CA ILE A 196 -53.93 12.88 -13.89
C ILE A 196 -53.22 13.72 -14.96
N GLY A 197 -53.23 15.04 -14.79
CA GLY A 197 -52.78 16.01 -15.79
C GLY A 197 -53.93 16.76 -16.47
N ARG A 198 -53.58 17.86 -17.17
CA ARG A 198 -54.56 18.74 -17.82
C ARG A 198 -55.02 18.18 -19.16
N CYS A 199 -54.11 17.69 -19.99
CA CYS A 199 -54.44 17.08 -21.28
C CYS A 199 -55.26 15.80 -21.06
N ALA A 200 -54.92 15.00 -20.04
CA ALA A 200 -55.67 13.81 -19.62
C ALA A 200 -57.13 14.13 -19.30
N LYS A 201 -57.37 15.23 -18.58
CA LYS A 201 -58.72 15.68 -18.27
C LYS A 201 -59.47 16.15 -19.53
N MET A 202 -58.84 16.97 -20.37
CA MET A 202 -59.47 17.47 -21.59
C MET A 202 -59.73 16.36 -22.63
N ALA A 203 -58.85 15.37 -22.72
CA ALA A 203 -59.02 14.19 -23.57
C ALA A 203 -60.18 13.30 -23.08
N TYR A 204 -60.36 13.18 -21.77
CA TYR A 204 -61.53 12.55 -21.17
C TYR A 204 -62.83 13.34 -21.44
N GLU A 205 -62.80 14.67 -21.36
CA GLU A 205 -63.98 15.53 -21.62
C GLU A 205 -64.39 15.45 -23.10
N SER A 206 -63.43 15.57 -24.02
CA SER A 206 -63.58 15.33 -25.48
C SER A 206 -64.11 13.93 -25.81
N TRP A 207 -63.64 12.89 -25.11
CA TRP A 207 -64.16 11.53 -25.25
C TRP A 207 -65.60 11.40 -24.74
N ARG A 208 -65.92 11.99 -23.59
CA ARG A 208 -67.25 11.93 -22.97
C ARG A 208 -68.30 12.54 -23.88
N GLU A 209 -68.03 13.72 -24.44
CA GLU A 209 -68.93 14.41 -25.37
C GLU A 209 -69.22 13.54 -26.62
N GLN A 210 -68.20 12.92 -27.22
CA GLN A 210 -68.38 11.98 -28.33
C GLN A 210 -69.16 10.71 -27.96
N VAL A 211 -69.23 10.32 -26.68
CA VAL A 211 -70.04 9.18 -26.20
C VAL A 211 -71.46 9.62 -25.84
N GLU A 212 -71.65 10.85 -25.37
CA GLU A 212 -72.97 11.44 -25.06
C GLU A 212 -73.78 11.75 -26.34
N ASP A 213 -73.12 12.14 -27.43
CA ASP A 213 -73.74 12.33 -28.75
C ASP A 213 -73.99 11.01 -29.53
N GLY A 214 -73.47 9.87 -29.04
CA GLY A 214 -73.47 8.59 -29.75
C GLY A 214 -74.66 7.67 -29.43
N GLU A 215 -75.09 6.84 -30.40
CA GLU A 215 -76.07 5.79 -30.12
C GLU A 215 -75.52 4.72 -29.14
N PRO A 216 -76.25 4.36 -28.07
CA PRO A 216 -75.77 3.44 -27.05
C PRO A 216 -75.72 1.99 -27.54
N LYS A 217 -74.53 1.53 -27.93
CA LYS A 217 -74.28 0.16 -28.41
C LYS A 217 -74.11 -0.82 -27.26
N SER A 218 -74.97 -1.84 -27.17
CA SER A 218 -74.92 -2.87 -26.13
C SER A 218 -73.83 -3.94 -26.37
N ARG A 219 -72.55 -3.54 -26.36
CA ARG A 219 -71.40 -4.47 -26.29
C ARG A 219 -71.05 -4.77 -24.83
N GLN A 220 -70.58 -6.00 -24.57
CA GLN A 220 -69.94 -6.33 -23.30
C GLN A 220 -68.58 -5.62 -23.23
N PRO A 221 -68.11 -5.23 -22.03
CA PRO A 221 -66.79 -4.61 -21.88
C PRO A 221 -65.68 -5.66 -22.02
N GLU A 222 -64.76 -5.45 -22.95
CA GLU A 222 -63.51 -6.23 -23.06
C GLU A 222 -62.36 -5.49 -22.33
N ILE A 223 -62.35 -4.16 -22.36
CA ILE A 223 -61.36 -3.31 -21.66
C ILE A 223 -62.03 -2.65 -20.45
N GLY A 224 -61.63 -3.04 -19.23
CA GLY A 224 -62.31 -2.63 -18.00
C GLY A 224 -61.81 -1.32 -17.39
N ASN A 225 -60.50 -1.12 -17.26
CA ASN A 225 -59.93 0.09 -16.67
C ASN A 225 -59.14 0.89 -17.70
N VAL A 226 -59.20 2.22 -17.62
CA VAL A 226 -58.40 3.15 -18.42
C VAL A 226 -57.63 4.11 -17.51
N PHE A 227 -56.36 4.37 -17.82
CA PHE A 227 -55.53 5.42 -17.23
C PHE A 227 -55.14 6.42 -18.32
N LEU A 228 -55.40 7.71 -18.08
CA LEU A 228 -54.91 8.82 -18.91
C LEU A 228 -53.88 9.62 -18.11
N ILE A 229 -52.62 9.65 -18.56
CA ILE A 229 -51.51 10.25 -17.79
C ILE A 229 -50.74 11.21 -18.69
N ASP A 230 -50.64 12.48 -18.30
CA ASP A 230 -49.81 13.45 -18.99
C ASP A 230 -48.31 13.20 -18.73
N ARG A 231 -47.46 13.41 -19.74
CA ARG A 231 -46.01 13.18 -19.63
C ARG A 231 -45.34 14.10 -18.62
N ASP A 232 -45.86 15.31 -18.40
CA ASP A 232 -45.34 16.29 -17.43
C ASP A 232 -45.57 15.90 -15.96
N VAL A 233 -46.42 14.90 -15.70
CA VAL A 233 -46.57 14.22 -14.40
C VAL A 233 -45.32 13.41 -14.05
N ASP A 234 -44.58 12.92 -15.04
CA ASP A 234 -43.33 12.16 -14.85
C ASP A 234 -42.35 12.41 -16.01
N PHE A 235 -41.63 13.52 -15.93
CA PHE A 235 -40.48 13.79 -16.80
C PHE A 235 -39.19 13.08 -16.37
N VAL A 236 -39.12 12.53 -15.15
CA VAL A 236 -37.89 11.90 -14.64
C VAL A 236 -37.61 10.60 -15.38
N THR A 237 -38.62 9.74 -15.49
CA THR A 237 -38.50 8.42 -16.13
C THR A 237 -37.93 8.46 -17.57
N PRO A 238 -38.42 9.29 -18.52
CA PRO A 238 -37.85 9.35 -19.87
C PRO A 238 -36.48 10.07 -19.98
N LEU A 239 -35.95 10.64 -18.90
CA LEU A 239 -34.59 11.19 -18.87
C LEU A 239 -33.54 10.13 -18.49
N CYS A 240 -33.92 9.15 -17.65
CA CYS A 240 -33.05 8.04 -17.25
C CYS A 240 -32.62 7.15 -18.43
N SER A 241 -31.43 6.59 -18.36
CA SER A 241 -30.88 5.63 -19.34
C SER A 241 -31.60 4.28 -19.24
N GLN A 242 -32.11 3.79 -20.36
CA GLN A 242 -32.80 2.50 -20.41
C GLN A 242 -31.81 1.34 -20.32
N VAL A 243 -32.09 0.31 -19.51
CA VAL A 243 -31.21 -0.88 -19.35
C VAL A 243 -31.91 -2.24 -19.51
N VAL A 244 -33.19 -2.23 -19.93
CA VAL A 244 -33.86 -3.41 -20.52
C VAL A 244 -33.51 -3.54 -22.01
N TYR A 245 -33.59 -4.76 -22.57
CA TYR A 245 -33.17 -5.00 -23.96
C TYR A 245 -33.92 -4.15 -25.00
N GLU A 246 -35.25 -4.06 -24.92
CA GLU A 246 -36.09 -3.30 -25.86
C GLU A 246 -35.75 -1.79 -25.83
N GLY A 247 -35.56 -1.25 -24.61
CA GLY A 247 -35.15 0.14 -24.40
C GLY A 247 -33.72 0.44 -24.85
N LEU A 248 -32.76 -0.48 -24.67
CA LEU A 248 -31.40 -0.31 -25.20
C LEU A 248 -31.33 -0.37 -26.73
N VAL A 249 -32.14 -1.24 -27.35
CA VAL A 249 -32.26 -1.29 -28.82
C VAL A 249 -32.80 0.03 -29.35
N ASP A 250 -33.75 0.64 -28.66
CA ASP A 250 -34.28 1.96 -29.01
C ASP A 250 -33.28 3.10 -28.76
N ASP A 251 -32.66 3.16 -27.57
CA ASP A 251 -31.62 4.16 -27.21
C ASP A 251 -30.49 4.19 -28.26
N ILE A 252 -30.12 3.05 -28.85
CA ILE A 252 -28.89 2.87 -29.65
C ILE A 252 -29.15 2.75 -31.17
N PHE A 253 -30.26 2.12 -31.60
CA PHE A 253 -30.58 1.92 -33.02
C PHE A 253 -31.86 2.63 -33.46
N ARG A 254 -32.67 3.11 -32.52
CA ARG A 254 -34.00 3.73 -32.69
C ARG A 254 -35.04 2.77 -33.27
N ILE A 255 -36.09 2.53 -32.50
CA ILE A 255 -37.30 1.88 -32.98
C ILE A 255 -38.18 2.97 -33.61
N LYS A 256 -38.74 2.69 -34.80
CA LYS A 256 -39.76 3.52 -35.45
C LYS A 256 -40.88 2.62 -35.93
N CYS A 257 -42.11 2.91 -35.49
CA CYS A 257 -43.30 2.15 -35.89
C CYS A 257 -43.19 0.63 -35.61
N GLY A 258 -42.56 0.26 -34.48
CA GLY A 258 -42.29 -1.13 -34.08
C GLY A 258 -41.22 -1.84 -34.92
N SER A 259 -40.38 -1.11 -35.65
CA SER A 259 -39.31 -1.66 -36.48
C SER A 259 -37.99 -0.95 -36.26
N VAL A 260 -36.88 -1.67 -36.40
CA VAL A 260 -35.51 -1.17 -36.24
C VAL A 260 -34.72 -1.43 -37.52
N GLU A 261 -33.76 -0.57 -37.87
CA GLU A 261 -32.84 -0.79 -38.99
C GLU A 261 -31.43 -1.09 -38.48
N PHE A 262 -31.02 -2.35 -38.58
CA PHE A 262 -29.70 -2.79 -38.16
C PHE A 262 -28.68 -2.55 -39.28
N GLY A 263 -27.64 -1.77 -39.01
CA GLY A 263 -26.52 -1.52 -39.94
C GLY A 263 -25.45 -2.62 -39.94
N PRO A 264 -24.35 -2.43 -40.70
CA PRO A 264 -23.26 -3.41 -40.82
C PRO A 264 -22.67 -3.89 -39.49
N ASP A 265 -22.60 -3.02 -38.47
CA ASP A 265 -22.24 -3.31 -37.07
C ASP A 265 -22.94 -4.55 -36.46
N VAL A 266 -24.11 -4.90 -36.99
CA VAL A 266 -25.04 -5.93 -36.48
C VAL A 266 -25.35 -7.00 -37.52
N THR A 267 -25.41 -6.64 -38.81
CA THR A 267 -25.70 -7.61 -39.89
C THR A 267 -24.47 -8.37 -40.37
N SER A 268 -23.26 -7.90 -40.04
CA SER A 268 -21.98 -8.41 -40.57
C SER A 268 -21.92 -8.42 -42.11
N THR A 269 -22.63 -7.49 -42.75
CA THR A 269 -22.68 -7.30 -44.22
C THR A 269 -22.81 -5.82 -44.55
N ASP A 270 -22.38 -5.39 -45.74
CA ASP A 270 -22.45 -3.99 -46.19
C ASP A 270 -23.88 -3.44 -46.39
N LYS A 271 -24.91 -4.19 -46.00
CA LYS A 271 -26.32 -3.84 -46.15
C LYS A 271 -26.97 -3.73 -44.79
N SER A 272 -27.67 -2.61 -44.59
CA SER A 272 -28.62 -2.48 -43.50
C SER A 272 -29.81 -3.44 -43.70
N MET A 273 -30.48 -3.76 -42.60
CA MET A 273 -31.63 -4.65 -42.60
C MET A 273 -32.68 -4.19 -41.61
N LYS A 274 -33.84 -3.82 -42.13
CA LYS A 274 -35.04 -3.54 -41.35
C LYS A 274 -35.60 -4.82 -40.74
N VAL A 275 -35.81 -4.84 -39.43
CA VAL A 275 -36.37 -5.94 -38.64
C VAL A 275 -37.62 -5.44 -37.92
N MET A 276 -38.65 -6.28 -37.87
CA MET A 276 -39.86 -6.01 -37.09
C MET A 276 -39.69 -6.54 -35.66
N LEU A 277 -39.96 -5.70 -34.66
CA LEU A 277 -39.87 -6.05 -33.24
C LEU A 277 -41.29 -6.19 -32.68
N ASN A 278 -41.67 -7.40 -32.27
CA ASN A 278 -43.00 -7.76 -31.73
C ASN A 278 -43.00 -9.20 -31.22
N SER A 279 -44.11 -9.66 -30.63
CA SER A 279 -44.26 -10.99 -30.02
C SER A 279 -44.03 -12.18 -30.96
N GLN A 280 -44.15 -12.01 -32.28
CA GLN A 280 -43.99 -13.09 -33.26
C GLN A 280 -42.54 -13.58 -33.37
N ASP A 281 -41.57 -12.75 -32.96
CA ASP A 281 -40.18 -13.18 -32.80
C ASP A 281 -39.99 -13.84 -31.42
N LYS A 282 -39.85 -15.17 -31.44
CA LYS A 282 -39.65 -16.03 -30.25
C LYS A 282 -38.29 -15.86 -29.55
N VAL A 283 -37.37 -15.09 -30.11
CA VAL A 283 -36.13 -14.70 -29.44
C VAL A 283 -36.38 -13.35 -28.77
N PHE A 284 -36.88 -12.38 -29.52
CA PHE A 284 -37.18 -11.04 -29.03
C PHE A 284 -38.18 -11.05 -27.86
N ASN A 285 -39.29 -11.77 -27.98
CA ASN A 285 -40.37 -11.77 -26.98
C ASN A 285 -39.92 -12.22 -25.59
N GLU A 286 -38.91 -13.09 -25.51
CA GLU A 286 -38.32 -13.60 -24.26
C GLU A 286 -37.32 -12.60 -23.67
N ILE A 287 -36.48 -11.95 -24.49
CA ILE A 287 -35.39 -11.07 -24.02
C ILE A 287 -35.79 -9.60 -23.83
N ARG A 288 -36.84 -9.13 -24.52
CA ARG A 288 -37.15 -7.70 -24.65
C ARG A 288 -37.36 -6.95 -23.33
N ASN A 289 -38.02 -7.59 -22.38
CA ASN A 289 -38.32 -7.04 -21.05
C ASN A 289 -37.24 -7.37 -20.01
N GLU A 290 -36.22 -8.16 -20.35
CA GLU A 290 -35.15 -8.57 -19.42
C GLU A 290 -34.11 -7.46 -19.26
N HIS A 291 -33.51 -7.39 -18.07
CA HIS A 291 -32.35 -6.52 -17.83
C HIS A 291 -31.16 -7.03 -18.66
N PHE A 292 -30.41 -6.12 -19.28
CA PHE A 292 -29.43 -6.47 -20.31
C PHE A 292 -28.36 -7.48 -19.87
N SER A 293 -27.98 -7.48 -18.58
CA SER A 293 -27.08 -8.47 -17.98
C SER A 293 -27.51 -9.93 -18.19
N ASN A 294 -28.81 -10.18 -18.28
CA ASN A 294 -29.39 -11.52 -18.33
C ASN A 294 -29.43 -12.05 -19.79
N VAL A 295 -29.50 -11.13 -20.76
CA VAL A 295 -29.79 -11.41 -22.17
C VAL A 295 -28.74 -12.31 -22.82
N PHE A 296 -27.45 -12.04 -22.62
CA PHE A 296 -26.38 -12.80 -23.28
C PHE A 296 -26.37 -14.29 -22.85
N GLY A 297 -26.69 -14.57 -21.58
CA GLY A 297 -26.85 -15.92 -21.05
C GLY A 297 -28.02 -16.66 -21.72
N PHE A 298 -29.17 -15.99 -21.86
CA PHE A 298 -30.32 -16.52 -22.58
C PHE A 298 -30.00 -16.78 -24.06
N LEU A 299 -29.39 -15.82 -24.77
CA LEU A 299 -29.02 -15.97 -26.19
C LEU A 299 -28.07 -17.15 -26.41
N SER A 300 -27.09 -17.33 -25.52
CA SER A 300 -26.15 -18.46 -25.55
C SER A 300 -26.84 -19.80 -25.30
N GLN A 301 -27.77 -19.88 -24.35
CA GLN A 301 -28.57 -21.08 -24.12
C GLN A 301 -29.51 -21.38 -25.30
N LYS A 302 -30.15 -20.35 -25.86
CA LYS A 302 -31.02 -20.43 -27.04
C LYS A 302 -30.25 -20.95 -28.26
N ALA A 303 -29.01 -20.49 -28.49
CA ALA A 303 -28.13 -20.98 -29.55
C ALA A 303 -27.79 -22.47 -29.39
N ARG A 304 -27.33 -22.89 -28.20
CA ARG A 304 -27.04 -24.31 -27.90
C ARG A 304 -28.28 -25.20 -28.10
N ASN A 305 -29.46 -24.72 -27.70
CA ASN A 305 -30.74 -25.41 -27.90
C ASN A 305 -31.16 -25.49 -29.39
N LEU A 306 -30.97 -24.42 -30.16
CA LEU A 306 -31.30 -24.38 -31.59
C LEU A 306 -30.38 -25.28 -32.41
N GLN A 307 -29.08 -25.27 -32.11
CA GLN A 307 -28.10 -26.16 -32.73
C GLN A 307 -28.45 -27.63 -32.49
N THR A 308 -28.83 -27.98 -31.25
CA THR A 308 -29.29 -29.32 -30.90
C THR A 308 -30.52 -29.74 -31.70
N GLN A 309 -31.45 -28.82 -32.00
CA GLN A 309 -32.60 -29.09 -32.86
C GLN A 309 -32.21 -29.27 -34.32
N TYR A 310 -31.27 -28.48 -34.83
CA TYR A 310 -30.70 -28.67 -36.17
C TYR A 310 -30.00 -30.02 -36.32
N ASP A 311 -29.26 -30.46 -35.31
CA ASP A 311 -28.49 -31.71 -35.36
C ASP A 311 -29.36 -32.97 -35.27
N LYS A 312 -30.65 -32.87 -34.89
CA LYS A 312 -31.63 -33.97 -35.04
C LYS A 312 -31.70 -34.52 -36.48
N ARG A 313 -31.32 -33.72 -37.49
CA ARG A 313 -31.19 -34.18 -38.90
C ARG A 313 -30.21 -35.36 -39.06
N LYS A 314 -29.22 -35.50 -38.17
CA LYS A 314 -28.17 -36.54 -38.18
C LYS A 314 -28.67 -37.87 -37.58
N GLY A 315 -29.79 -38.40 -38.08
CA GLY A 315 -30.34 -39.68 -37.59
C GLY A 315 -31.79 -40.01 -37.96
N MET A 316 -32.48 -39.13 -38.70
CA MET A 316 -33.86 -39.34 -39.14
C MET A 316 -33.98 -40.36 -40.29
N ASP A 317 -35.00 -41.21 -40.24
CA ASP A 317 -35.48 -41.96 -41.41
C ASP A 317 -36.00 -41.03 -42.52
N ILE A 318 -36.06 -41.50 -43.77
CA ILE A 318 -36.56 -40.77 -44.94
C ILE A 318 -37.95 -40.15 -44.69
N LYS A 319 -38.87 -40.85 -44.00
CA LYS A 319 -40.19 -40.31 -43.68
C LYS A 319 -40.12 -39.16 -42.67
N GLN A 320 -39.27 -39.30 -41.65
CA GLN A 320 -39.03 -38.26 -40.64
C GLN A 320 -38.33 -37.05 -41.25
N MET A 321 -37.30 -37.27 -42.06
CA MET A 321 -36.56 -36.23 -42.79
C MET A 321 -37.47 -35.41 -43.71
N LYS A 322 -38.39 -36.05 -44.46
CA LYS A 322 -39.38 -35.33 -45.27
C LYS A 322 -40.27 -34.42 -44.41
N THR A 323 -40.72 -34.92 -43.26
CA THR A 323 -41.57 -34.18 -42.31
C THR A 323 -40.79 -32.97 -41.74
N PHE A 324 -39.60 -33.21 -41.19
CA PHE A 324 -38.70 -32.16 -40.69
C PHE A 324 -38.38 -31.07 -41.71
N VAL A 325 -38.08 -31.44 -42.96
CA VAL A 325 -37.76 -30.48 -44.04
C VAL A 325 -38.98 -29.64 -44.46
N SER A 326 -40.20 -30.19 -44.39
CA SER A 326 -41.42 -29.48 -44.79
C SER A 326 -42.07 -28.66 -43.67
N GLU A 327 -41.96 -29.11 -42.42
CA GLU A 327 -42.70 -28.53 -41.28
C GLU A 327 -41.79 -27.76 -40.31
N GLU A 328 -40.62 -28.28 -39.93
CA GLU A 328 -39.75 -27.69 -38.89
C GLU A 328 -38.66 -26.76 -39.46
N LEU A 329 -37.99 -27.18 -40.54
CA LEU A 329 -36.75 -26.55 -41.04
C LEU A 329 -36.92 -25.08 -41.44
N LYS A 330 -38.11 -24.68 -41.92
CA LYS A 330 -38.40 -23.27 -42.27
C LYS A 330 -38.43 -22.38 -41.03
N GLY A 331 -39.07 -22.86 -39.95
CA GLY A 331 -39.12 -22.14 -38.67
C GLY A 331 -37.72 -22.04 -38.05
N LEU A 332 -36.99 -23.15 -38.00
CA LEU A 332 -35.60 -23.18 -37.49
C LEU A 332 -34.66 -22.22 -38.25
N LYS A 333 -34.82 -22.05 -39.58
CA LYS A 333 -34.04 -21.08 -40.36
C LYS A 333 -34.37 -19.62 -40.04
N GLN A 334 -35.65 -19.32 -39.78
CA GLN A 334 -36.07 -17.99 -39.38
C GLN A 334 -35.58 -17.66 -37.96
N GLU A 335 -35.77 -18.58 -37.01
CA GLU A 335 -35.34 -18.42 -35.61
C GLU A 335 -33.81 -18.30 -35.49
N HIS A 336 -33.03 -19.02 -36.32
CA HIS A 336 -31.58 -18.85 -36.41
C HIS A 336 -31.16 -17.46 -36.90
N ARG A 337 -31.82 -16.93 -37.94
CA ARG A 337 -31.50 -15.61 -38.50
C ARG A 337 -31.79 -14.50 -37.48
N LEU A 338 -32.93 -14.58 -36.80
CA LEU A 338 -33.34 -13.60 -35.80
C LEU A 338 -32.44 -13.67 -34.55
N LEU A 339 -32.11 -14.88 -34.08
CA LEU A 339 -31.13 -15.10 -33.02
C LEU A 339 -29.76 -14.48 -33.35
N SER A 340 -29.25 -14.69 -34.57
CA SER A 340 -27.99 -14.11 -35.03
C SER A 340 -27.99 -12.58 -34.99
N LEU A 341 -29.13 -11.95 -35.29
CA LEU A 341 -29.28 -10.49 -35.26
C LEU A 341 -29.38 -9.95 -33.84
N HIS A 342 -30.09 -10.65 -32.93
CA HIS A 342 -30.13 -10.27 -31.53
C HIS A 342 -28.78 -10.43 -30.84
N ILE A 343 -27.94 -11.38 -31.26
CA ILE A 343 -26.53 -11.50 -30.85
C ILE A 343 -25.71 -10.31 -31.37
N GLY A 344 -25.71 -10.04 -32.68
CA GLY A 344 -24.97 -8.91 -33.27
C GLY A 344 -25.40 -7.55 -32.69
N ALA A 345 -26.70 -7.37 -32.43
CA ALA A 345 -27.24 -6.20 -31.74
C ALA A 345 -26.69 -6.11 -30.31
N SER A 346 -26.70 -7.21 -29.54
CA SER A 346 -26.13 -7.25 -28.20
C SER A 346 -24.65 -6.90 -28.18
N GLU A 347 -23.86 -7.42 -29.13
CA GLU A 347 -22.44 -7.07 -29.27
C GLU A 347 -22.22 -5.60 -29.61
N SER A 348 -22.99 -5.04 -30.55
CA SER A 348 -22.88 -3.61 -30.93
C SER A 348 -23.32 -2.69 -29.78
N MET A 349 -24.37 -3.07 -29.03
CA MET A 349 -24.78 -2.36 -27.82
C MET A 349 -23.72 -2.44 -26.72
N MET A 350 -23.10 -3.61 -26.50
CA MET A 350 -21.95 -3.74 -25.60
C MET A 350 -20.81 -2.83 -26.06
N LYS A 351 -20.34 -2.91 -27.31
CA LYS A 351 -19.27 -2.06 -27.87
C LYS A 351 -19.54 -0.55 -27.69
N LYS A 352 -20.81 -0.11 -27.71
CA LYS A 352 -21.22 1.29 -27.51
C LYS A 352 -21.41 1.69 -26.04
N LYS A 353 -21.81 0.77 -25.15
CA LYS A 353 -22.15 1.04 -23.72
C LYS A 353 -21.18 0.45 -22.68
N THR A 354 -20.13 -0.29 -23.06
CA THR A 354 -19.10 -0.78 -22.09
C THR A 354 -18.00 0.24 -21.79
N LYS A 355 -17.98 1.40 -22.48
CA LYS A 355 -17.10 2.53 -22.12
C LYS A 355 -17.30 2.92 -20.66
N GLN A 356 -16.20 3.25 -19.97
CA GLN A 356 -16.21 3.72 -18.58
C GLN A 356 -17.19 4.90 -18.39
N ASP A 357 -17.25 5.80 -19.37
CA ASP A 357 -18.17 6.94 -19.41
C ASP A 357 -19.65 6.55 -19.15
N PHE A 358 -20.13 5.40 -19.65
CA PHE A 358 -21.51 4.97 -19.44
C PHE A 358 -21.76 4.39 -18.04
N GLN A 359 -20.76 3.76 -17.42
CA GLN A 359 -20.87 3.31 -16.02
C GLN A 359 -20.87 4.51 -15.06
N GLU A 360 -20.13 5.57 -15.39
CA GLU A 360 -20.14 6.84 -14.65
C GLU A 360 -21.42 7.66 -14.91
N LEU A 361 -21.98 7.62 -16.12
CA LEU A 361 -23.29 8.20 -16.45
C LEU A 361 -24.38 7.58 -15.57
N LEU A 362 -24.49 6.25 -15.55
CA LEU A 362 -25.45 5.53 -14.70
C LEU A 362 -25.21 5.81 -13.21
N LYS A 363 -23.96 5.84 -12.73
CA LYS A 363 -23.66 6.22 -11.33
C LYS A 363 -24.19 7.62 -11.00
N THR A 364 -24.05 8.56 -11.94
CA THR A 364 -24.53 9.94 -11.78
C THR A 364 -26.05 10.03 -11.80
N GLU A 365 -26.72 9.39 -12.76
CA GLU A 365 -28.18 9.30 -12.81
C GLU A 365 -28.76 8.72 -11.50
N HIS A 366 -28.22 7.61 -11.03
CA HIS A 366 -28.66 6.98 -9.77
C HIS A 366 -28.44 7.90 -8.57
N SER A 367 -27.28 8.57 -8.47
CA SER A 367 -26.97 9.49 -7.38
C SER A 367 -27.95 10.68 -7.33
N LEU A 368 -28.35 11.22 -8.49
CA LEU A 368 -29.39 12.25 -8.61
C LEU A 368 -30.76 11.74 -8.15
N LEU A 369 -31.16 10.53 -8.55
CA LEU A 369 -32.43 9.91 -8.19
C LEU A 369 -32.54 9.61 -6.67
N GLU A 370 -31.46 9.16 -6.04
CA GLU A 370 -31.39 8.95 -4.59
C GLU A 370 -31.24 10.27 -3.79
N GLY A 371 -30.74 11.32 -4.45
CA GLY A 371 -30.43 12.63 -3.89
C GLY A 371 -29.14 12.65 -3.05
N PHE A 372 -28.14 11.88 -3.45
CA PHE A 372 -26.80 11.85 -2.84
C PHE A 372 -25.77 12.52 -3.74
N GLU A 373 -24.64 12.92 -3.17
CA GLU A 373 -23.43 13.34 -3.91
C GLU A 373 -23.66 14.44 -4.98
N ILE A 374 -24.72 15.24 -4.87
CA ILE A 374 -25.17 16.24 -5.86
C ILE A 374 -24.05 17.17 -6.39
N ARG A 375 -23.06 17.52 -5.55
CA ARG A 375 -21.89 18.32 -5.98
C ARG A 375 -20.94 17.55 -6.91
N GLU A 376 -20.78 16.25 -6.69
CA GLU A 376 -20.01 15.36 -7.56
C GLU A 376 -20.80 15.10 -8.85
N CYS A 377 -22.13 15.00 -8.78
CA CYS A 377 -22.97 14.97 -9.98
C CYS A 377 -22.83 16.24 -10.82
N ILE A 378 -22.83 17.42 -10.20
CA ILE A 378 -22.57 18.70 -10.90
C ILE A 378 -21.17 18.69 -11.53
N ALA A 379 -20.14 18.29 -10.79
CA ALA A 379 -18.77 18.25 -11.31
C ALA A 379 -18.61 17.24 -12.47
N TYR A 380 -19.29 16.09 -12.43
CA TYR A 380 -19.35 15.15 -13.54
C TYR A 380 -20.06 15.77 -14.76
N ILE A 381 -21.16 16.50 -14.56
CA ILE A 381 -21.86 17.18 -15.67
C ILE A 381 -20.98 18.28 -16.29
N GLU A 382 -20.28 19.08 -15.48
CA GLU A 382 -19.29 20.06 -15.97
C GLU A 382 -18.20 19.36 -16.80
N GLU A 383 -17.57 18.30 -16.28
CA GLU A 383 -16.54 17.55 -17.01
C GLU A 383 -17.07 16.85 -18.27
N HIS A 384 -18.29 16.31 -18.26
CA HIS A 384 -18.93 15.66 -19.42
C HIS A 384 -19.22 16.66 -20.55
N ILE A 385 -19.62 17.90 -20.20
CA ILE A 385 -19.79 19.03 -21.12
C ILE A 385 -18.43 19.52 -21.65
N ASN A 386 -17.43 19.66 -20.78
CA ASN A 386 -16.10 20.16 -21.15
C ASN A 386 -15.29 19.15 -21.99
N ARG A 387 -15.53 17.84 -21.79
CA ARG A 387 -15.04 16.74 -22.65
C ARG A 387 -15.85 16.55 -23.94
N GLN A 388 -16.95 17.29 -24.11
CA GLN A 388 -17.88 17.20 -25.25
C GLN A 388 -18.47 15.78 -25.49
N VAL A 389 -18.58 14.93 -24.47
CA VAL A 389 -18.84 13.48 -24.62
C VAL A 389 -20.16 13.18 -25.34
N SER A 390 -21.25 13.80 -24.90
CA SER A 390 -22.56 13.72 -25.55
C SER A 390 -23.39 14.96 -25.24
N MET A 391 -23.79 15.68 -26.30
CA MET A 391 -24.67 16.86 -26.22
C MET A 391 -26.00 16.52 -25.52
N ILE A 392 -26.57 15.37 -25.85
CA ILE A 392 -27.92 14.97 -25.42
C ILE A 392 -27.89 14.40 -24.00
N ASP A 393 -26.92 13.56 -23.66
CA ASP A 393 -26.83 13.02 -22.30
C ASP A 393 -26.41 14.11 -21.29
N SER A 394 -25.65 15.13 -21.73
CA SER A 394 -25.45 16.36 -20.94
C SER A 394 -26.77 17.08 -20.65
N LEU A 395 -27.66 17.26 -21.65
CA LEU A 395 -28.99 17.85 -21.42
C LEU A 395 -29.88 16.97 -20.53
N ARG A 396 -29.84 15.65 -20.69
CA ARG A 396 -30.59 14.70 -19.86
C ARG A 396 -30.19 14.85 -18.39
N LEU A 397 -28.90 14.84 -18.09
CA LEU A 397 -28.38 15.04 -16.74
C LEU A 397 -28.72 16.41 -16.16
N LEU A 398 -28.62 17.49 -16.95
CA LEU A 398 -29.00 18.84 -16.53
C LEU A 398 -30.49 18.92 -16.16
N CYS A 399 -31.37 18.32 -16.98
CA CYS A 399 -32.80 18.26 -16.70
C CYS A 399 -33.10 17.36 -15.49
N LEU A 400 -32.44 16.20 -15.38
CA LEU A 400 -32.61 15.27 -14.27
C LEU A 400 -32.19 15.91 -12.93
N LEU A 401 -31.04 16.59 -12.89
CA LEU A 401 -30.59 17.39 -11.74
C LEU A 401 -31.60 18.51 -11.40
N SER A 402 -32.13 19.20 -12.41
CA SER A 402 -33.14 20.25 -12.21
C SER A 402 -34.45 19.68 -11.63
N LEU A 403 -34.95 18.57 -12.14
CA LEU A 403 -36.18 17.94 -11.62
C LEU A 403 -36.00 17.32 -10.23
N THR A 404 -34.84 16.70 -9.97
CA THR A 404 -34.55 16.05 -8.68
C THR A 404 -34.34 17.06 -7.53
N GLU A 405 -33.88 18.28 -7.81
CA GLU A 405 -33.58 19.32 -6.80
C GLU A 405 -34.50 20.57 -6.83
N ASN A 406 -35.66 20.50 -7.52
CA ASN A 406 -36.61 21.63 -7.69
C ASN A 406 -35.99 22.88 -8.37
N GLY A 407 -35.21 22.67 -9.43
CA GLY A 407 -34.47 23.69 -10.16
C GLY A 407 -33.01 23.80 -9.71
N LEU A 408 -32.17 24.35 -10.58
CA LEU A 408 -30.75 24.60 -10.30
C LEU A 408 -30.56 25.93 -9.53
N LEU A 409 -29.55 25.99 -8.66
CA LEU A 409 -29.20 27.25 -7.99
C LEU A 409 -28.78 28.32 -9.03
N PRO A 410 -29.11 29.61 -8.82
CA PRO A 410 -28.80 30.69 -9.78
C PRO A 410 -27.34 30.79 -10.22
N LYS A 411 -26.38 30.42 -9.36
CA LYS A 411 -24.96 30.35 -9.74
C LYS A 411 -24.72 29.21 -10.73
N ASP A 412 -25.17 28.02 -10.37
CA ASP A 412 -24.82 26.78 -11.05
C ASP A 412 -25.60 26.65 -12.37
N TYR A 413 -26.87 27.08 -12.43
CA TYR A 413 -27.64 27.25 -13.67
C TYR A 413 -26.88 28.08 -14.71
N ARG A 414 -26.30 29.20 -14.28
CA ARG A 414 -25.56 30.12 -15.16
C ARG A 414 -24.18 29.57 -15.55
N SER A 415 -23.49 28.89 -14.63
CA SER A 415 -22.22 28.19 -14.88
C SER A 415 -22.40 27.11 -15.95
N LEU A 416 -23.34 26.19 -15.72
CA LEU A 416 -23.62 25.04 -16.57
C LEU A 416 -24.15 25.48 -17.94
N LYS A 417 -25.04 26.50 -17.98
CA LYS A 417 -25.50 27.08 -19.25
C LYS A 417 -24.37 27.74 -20.04
N ALA A 418 -23.47 28.48 -19.39
CA ALA A 418 -22.35 29.12 -20.06
C ALA A 418 -21.38 28.09 -20.66
N GLN A 419 -20.98 27.08 -19.86
CA GLN A 419 -20.14 25.97 -20.32
C GLN A 419 -20.81 25.20 -21.47
N TYR A 420 -22.10 24.87 -21.36
CA TYR A 420 -22.83 24.15 -22.41
C TYR A 420 -22.84 24.94 -23.74
N LEU A 421 -23.16 26.23 -23.71
CA LEU A 421 -23.21 27.07 -24.92
C LEU A 421 -21.81 27.29 -25.53
N GLN A 422 -20.75 27.25 -24.71
CA GLN A 422 -19.35 27.32 -25.17
C GLN A 422 -18.87 25.99 -25.77
N SER A 423 -19.28 24.84 -25.20
CA SER A 423 -18.92 23.51 -25.69
C SER A 423 -19.71 23.06 -26.92
N TYR A 424 -20.97 23.47 -27.06
CA TYR A 424 -21.90 22.88 -28.03
C TYR A 424 -22.55 23.88 -29.01
N GLY A 425 -22.41 25.20 -28.80
CA GLY A 425 -22.95 26.22 -29.71
C GLY A 425 -23.97 27.15 -29.04
N ILE A 426 -24.05 28.38 -29.55
CA ILE A 426 -24.92 29.45 -29.03
C ILE A 426 -26.39 29.27 -29.43
N GLU A 427 -26.66 28.55 -30.51
CA GLU A 427 -27.98 28.14 -31.00
C GLU A 427 -28.81 27.41 -29.94
N HIS A 428 -28.15 26.66 -29.05
CA HIS A 428 -28.79 25.99 -27.91
C HIS A 428 -29.33 26.96 -26.85
N LEU A 429 -29.15 28.28 -27.00
CA LEU A 429 -29.86 29.27 -26.20
C LEU A 429 -31.39 29.12 -26.34
N LEU A 430 -31.88 28.73 -27.53
CA LEU A 430 -33.28 28.38 -27.78
C LEU A 430 -33.66 27.05 -27.10
N THR A 431 -32.79 26.03 -27.17
CA THR A 431 -32.98 24.77 -26.43
C THR A 431 -33.14 25.02 -24.93
N PHE A 432 -32.30 25.86 -24.32
CA PHE A 432 -32.42 26.25 -22.91
C PHE A 432 -33.68 27.08 -22.60
N ALA A 433 -34.21 27.85 -23.56
CA ALA A 433 -35.49 28.55 -23.38
C ALA A 433 -36.65 27.55 -23.36
N ASN A 434 -36.67 26.62 -24.31
CA ASN A 434 -37.72 25.61 -24.45
C ASN A 434 -37.73 24.62 -23.27
N LEU A 435 -36.55 24.19 -22.79
CA LEU A 435 -36.44 23.35 -21.58
C LEU A 435 -36.83 24.10 -20.29
N ARG A 436 -36.63 25.42 -20.22
CA ARG A 436 -37.14 26.25 -19.12
C ARG A 436 -38.67 26.40 -19.19
N GLN A 437 -39.24 26.53 -20.38
CA GLN A 437 -40.69 26.64 -20.60
C GLN A 437 -41.42 25.33 -20.26
N LEU A 438 -40.83 24.18 -20.59
CA LEU A 438 -41.31 22.85 -20.20
C LEU A 438 -41.12 22.52 -18.69
N GLY A 439 -40.48 23.39 -17.90
CA GLY A 439 -40.13 23.12 -16.51
C GLY A 439 -38.98 22.11 -16.30
N LEU A 440 -38.43 21.56 -17.38
CA LEU A 440 -37.35 20.56 -17.37
C LEU A 440 -36.02 21.12 -16.84
N LEU A 441 -35.69 22.38 -17.17
CA LEU A 441 -34.40 22.99 -16.80
C LEU A 441 -34.59 24.44 -16.34
N VAL A 442 -34.81 24.62 -15.04
CA VAL A 442 -35.21 25.90 -14.42
C VAL A 442 -34.21 26.41 -13.39
N GLU A 443 -34.25 27.72 -13.16
CA GLU A 443 -33.45 28.44 -12.16
C GLU A 443 -34.30 28.66 -10.89
N GLN A 444 -33.82 28.21 -9.72
CA GLN A 444 -34.56 28.33 -8.45
C GLN A 444 -34.92 29.79 -8.14
N GLN A 445 -36.21 30.08 -7.97
CA GLN A 445 -36.66 31.42 -7.60
C GLN A 445 -36.43 31.69 -6.09
N PRO A 446 -35.93 32.88 -5.72
CA PRO A 446 -35.69 33.24 -4.32
C PRO A 446 -37.00 33.58 -3.59
N GLY A 447 -37.74 32.55 -3.17
CA GLY A 447 -38.89 32.71 -2.26
C GLY A 447 -39.80 31.49 -2.12
N GLU A 448 -39.90 30.65 -3.15
CA GLU A 448 -40.95 29.60 -3.25
C GLU A 448 -40.84 28.46 -2.22
N THR A 449 -39.74 28.37 -1.48
CA THR A 449 -39.50 27.31 -0.48
C THR A 449 -39.94 27.65 0.96
N LEU A 450 -40.54 28.82 1.20
CA LEU A 450 -40.89 29.28 2.57
C LEU A 450 -42.36 29.06 2.98
N THR A 451 -43.31 28.95 2.03
CA THR A 451 -44.75 29.08 2.28
C THR A 451 -45.42 27.93 3.04
N ALA A 452 -44.71 26.85 3.40
CA ALA A 452 -45.30 25.64 3.97
C ALA A 452 -45.16 25.46 5.50
N MET A 453 -44.27 26.17 6.21
CA MET A 453 -43.94 25.81 7.61
C MET A 453 -43.69 26.95 8.61
N GLU A 454 -43.60 28.21 8.19
CA GLU A 454 -43.31 29.33 9.11
C GLU A 454 -44.40 29.53 10.19
N SER A 455 -45.65 29.22 9.87
CA SER A 455 -46.85 29.46 10.71
C SER A 455 -46.86 28.75 12.07
N LYS A 456 -45.91 27.85 12.34
CA LYS A 456 -45.78 27.15 13.63
C LYS A 456 -44.46 27.39 14.38
N VAL A 457 -43.44 28.00 13.75
CA VAL A 457 -42.09 28.13 14.35
C VAL A 457 -41.72 29.58 14.69
N GLY A 458 -42.28 30.57 13.99
CA GLY A 458 -42.01 32.01 14.17
C GLY A 458 -42.46 32.65 15.51
N LYS A 459 -42.55 31.88 16.60
CA LYS A 459 -42.94 32.35 17.95
C LYS A 459 -41.98 31.94 19.07
N LEU A 460 -40.86 31.29 18.77
CA LEU A 460 -40.09 30.55 19.79
C LEU A 460 -38.55 30.74 19.77
N VAL A 461 -38.01 31.63 18.95
CA VAL A 461 -36.57 31.96 18.96
C VAL A 461 -36.38 33.47 18.98
N ASN A 462 -35.66 33.96 20.00
CA ASN A 462 -35.30 35.37 20.15
C ASN A 462 -33.91 35.66 19.55
N ASP A 463 -33.58 36.95 19.48
CA ASP A 463 -32.57 37.52 18.60
C ASP A 463 -31.09 37.07 18.79
N LYS A 464 -30.28 37.39 17.77
CA LYS A 464 -28.79 37.30 17.69
C LYS A 464 -28.11 35.94 17.51
N THR A 465 -28.72 34.79 17.81
CA THR A 465 -28.16 33.47 17.40
C THR A 465 -28.68 32.98 16.05
N ALA A 466 -29.78 33.56 15.55
CA ALA A 466 -30.46 33.15 14.32
C ALA A 466 -29.52 33.07 13.11
N GLY A 467 -28.73 34.11 12.83
CA GLY A 467 -27.97 34.24 11.57
C GLY A 467 -26.99 33.11 11.24
N LYS A 468 -26.42 32.41 12.24
CA LYS A 468 -25.55 31.24 12.01
C LYS A 468 -26.31 29.91 11.96
N LEU A 469 -27.53 29.88 12.48
CA LEU A 469 -28.44 28.73 12.38
C LEU A 469 -29.27 28.78 11.10
N THR A 470 -29.62 29.95 10.56
CA THR A 470 -30.37 30.09 9.30
C THR A 470 -29.62 29.53 8.10
N ASP A 471 -28.30 29.69 8.04
CA ASP A 471 -27.49 29.13 6.95
C ASP A 471 -27.41 27.60 7.03
N ALA A 472 -27.31 27.05 8.25
CA ALA A 472 -27.35 25.61 8.48
C ALA A 472 -28.75 25.00 8.26
N PHE A 473 -29.83 25.70 8.63
CA PHE A 473 -31.21 25.22 8.48
C PHE A 473 -31.75 25.39 7.06
N SER A 474 -31.36 26.44 6.32
CA SER A 474 -31.69 26.55 4.89
C SER A 474 -31.02 25.45 4.07
N SER A 475 -29.82 25.00 4.48
CA SER A 475 -29.18 23.78 3.96
C SER A 475 -29.84 22.46 4.36
N LEU A 476 -30.77 22.45 5.33
CA LEU A 476 -31.35 21.23 5.91
C LEU A 476 -32.87 21.08 5.73
N ALA A 477 -33.55 22.14 5.26
CA ALA A 477 -35.01 22.22 5.18
C ALA A 477 -35.61 22.40 3.78
N LYS A 478 -34.80 22.55 2.72
CA LYS A 478 -35.27 22.44 1.33
C LYS A 478 -35.39 20.98 0.91
N LYS A 479 -36.57 20.37 1.06
CA LYS A 479 -36.89 19.06 0.47
C LYS A 479 -37.45 19.28 -0.93
N SER A 480 -36.84 18.70 -1.96
CA SER A 480 -37.42 18.72 -3.30
C SER A 480 -38.73 17.95 -3.38
N ASN A 481 -39.56 18.29 -4.36
CA ASN A 481 -40.85 17.64 -4.60
C ASN A 481 -40.62 16.19 -5.02
N PHE A 482 -39.66 15.95 -5.91
CA PHE A 482 -39.26 14.60 -6.31
C PHE A 482 -38.80 13.76 -5.10
N ARG A 483 -38.00 14.32 -4.18
CA ARG A 483 -37.55 13.58 -2.98
C ARG A 483 -38.69 13.32 -1.99
N ALA A 484 -39.69 14.20 -1.92
CA ALA A 484 -40.90 14.00 -1.14
C ALA A 484 -41.82 12.92 -1.76
N LEU A 485 -41.98 12.92 -3.08
CA LEU A 485 -42.71 11.90 -3.87
C LEU A 485 -42.03 10.53 -3.74
N SER A 486 -40.72 10.47 -3.98
CA SER A 486 -39.88 9.28 -3.87
C SER A 486 -40.02 8.62 -2.50
N LYS A 487 -39.97 9.39 -1.40
CA LYS A 487 -40.18 8.85 -0.05
C LYS A 487 -41.61 8.35 0.22
N ARG A 488 -42.64 8.94 -0.40
CA ARG A 488 -44.06 8.58 -0.15
C ARG A 488 -44.52 7.38 -0.97
N LEU A 489 -44.10 7.30 -2.23
CA LEU A 489 -44.43 6.20 -3.13
C LEU A 489 -43.41 5.04 -3.04
N ALA A 490 -42.26 5.27 -2.39
CA ALA A 490 -41.08 4.40 -2.41
C ALA A 490 -40.57 4.16 -3.83
N LEU A 491 -40.27 5.25 -4.56
CA LEU A 491 -39.73 5.20 -5.92
C LEU A 491 -38.28 4.72 -5.93
N VAL A 492 -37.49 5.11 -4.94
CA VAL A 492 -36.13 4.61 -4.71
C VAL A 492 -36.20 3.43 -3.72
N PRO A 493 -35.80 2.20 -4.12
CA PRO A 493 -35.71 1.06 -3.21
C PRO A 493 -34.71 1.31 -2.06
N LYS A 494 -34.89 0.60 -0.94
CA LYS A 494 -34.02 0.79 0.24
C LYS A 494 -32.63 0.17 0.00
N SER A 495 -31.59 0.99 0.05
CA SER A 495 -30.17 0.65 -0.16
C SER A 495 -29.51 -0.24 0.90
N GLY A 496 -30.29 -1.05 1.63
CA GLY A 496 -29.80 -1.96 2.67
C GLY A 496 -29.61 -3.42 2.23
N GLU A 497 -30.00 -3.77 1.01
CA GLU A 497 -29.98 -5.13 0.47
C GLU A 497 -29.44 -5.13 -0.96
N GLU A 498 -28.78 -6.23 -1.35
CA GLU A 498 -28.20 -6.40 -2.69
C GLU A 498 -29.30 -6.76 -3.71
N TYR A 499 -29.49 -5.95 -4.74
CA TYR A 499 -30.58 -6.11 -5.71
C TYR A 499 -30.20 -7.14 -6.79
N ASP A 500 -30.76 -8.35 -6.74
CA ASP A 500 -30.49 -9.39 -7.74
C ASP A 500 -31.29 -9.14 -9.04
N LEU A 501 -30.60 -8.63 -10.07
CA LEU A 501 -31.18 -8.33 -11.38
C LEU A 501 -31.62 -9.56 -12.18
N ARG A 502 -31.28 -10.78 -11.71
CA ARG A 502 -31.73 -12.05 -12.30
C ARG A 502 -33.07 -12.52 -11.72
N ILE A 503 -33.45 -12.01 -10.54
CA ILE A 503 -34.71 -12.31 -9.86
C ILE A 503 -35.32 -10.97 -9.38
N PRO A 504 -35.77 -10.12 -10.33
CA PRO A 504 -36.28 -8.79 -10.00
C PRO A 504 -37.49 -8.86 -9.08
N ARG A 505 -37.40 -8.18 -7.92
CA ARG A 505 -38.41 -8.20 -6.86
C ARG A 505 -39.50 -7.14 -7.03
N ASP A 506 -39.18 -6.06 -7.73
CA ASP A 506 -40.05 -4.92 -8.00
C ASP A 506 -39.69 -4.28 -9.35
N MET A 507 -40.45 -3.26 -9.75
CA MET A 507 -40.29 -2.60 -11.06
C MET A 507 -38.96 -1.84 -11.24
N ALA A 508 -38.15 -1.62 -10.19
CA ALA A 508 -36.92 -0.84 -10.29
C ALA A 508 -35.83 -1.53 -11.13
N TYR A 509 -35.98 -2.82 -11.43
CA TYR A 509 -35.02 -3.59 -12.21
C TYR A 509 -34.75 -2.99 -13.60
N ILE A 510 -35.70 -2.24 -14.18
CA ILE A 510 -35.57 -1.56 -15.48
C ILE A 510 -34.53 -0.42 -15.47
N PHE A 511 -34.16 0.04 -14.27
CA PHE A 511 -33.13 1.04 -13.96
C PHE A 511 -32.16 0.47 -12.91
N SER A 512 -31.74 -0.78 -13.11
CA SER A 512 -30.79 -1.54 -12.28
C SER A 512 -31.05 -1.56 -10.75
N GLY A 513 -32.30 -1.35 -10.32
CA GLY A 513 -32.70 -1.32 -8.90
C GLY A 513 -32.65 0.06 -8.22
N ALA A 514 -32.29 1.14 -8.94
CA ALA A 514 -32.19 2.48 -8.37
C ALA A 514 -33.53 3.23 -8.28
N TYR A 515 -34.42 3.04 -9.26
CA TYR A 515 -35.65 3.83 -9.41
C TYR A 515 -36.80 3.04 -10.05
N ILE A 516 -38.00 3.14 -9.46
CA ILE A 516 -39.28 2.72 -10.03
C ILE A 516 -39.90 3.94 -10.72
N PRO A 517 -40.36 3.85 -11.99
CA PRO A 517 -41.10 4.92 -12.65
C PRO A 517 -42.24 5.46 -11.80
N LEU A 518 -42.25 6.77 -11.60
CA LEU A 518 -43.34 7.49 -10.93
C LEU A 518 -44.69 7.19 -11.63
N SER A 519 -44.73 7.21 -12.96
CA SER A 519 -45.92 6.86 -13.75
C SER A 519 -46.46 5.46 -13.43
N CYS A 520 -45.63 4.42 -13.52
CA CYS A 520 -46.01 3.03 -13.28
C CYS A 520 -46.35 2.78 -11.80
N ARG A 521 -45.67 3.47 -10.88
CA ARG A 521 -45.96 3.38 -9.45
C ARG A 521 -47.28 4.06 -9.08
N LEU A 522 -47.65 5.17 -9.71
CA LEU A 522 -48.97 5.78 -9.53
C LEU A 522 -50.07 4.82 -9.98
N ILE A 523 -49.92 4.18 -11.15
CA ILE A 523 -50.86 3.17 -11.65
C ILE A 523 -51.01 2.02 -10.64
N GLU A 524 -49.91 1.46 -10.14
CA GLU A 524 -49.95 0.43 -9.09
C GLU A 524 -50.67 0.91 -7.82
N GLN A 525 -50.32 2.10 -7.31
CA GLN A 525 -50.88 2.62 -6.07
C GLN A 525 -52.37 2.97 -6.18
N VAL A 526 -52.85 3.39 -7.36
CA VAL A 526 -54.29 3.58 -7.64
C VAL A 526 -55.01 2.24 -7.80
N LEU A 527 -54.41 1.25 -8.49
CA LEU A 527 -54.99 -0.10 -8.65
C LEU A 527 -55.09 -0.89 -7.33
N GLU A 528 -54.21 -0.64 -6.37
CA GLU A 528 -54.28 -1.19 -5.01
C GLU A 528 -55.38 -0.55 -4.16
N ARG A 529 -55.73 0.72 -4.42
CA ARG A 529 -56.70 1.50 -3.63
C ARG A 529 -58.08 1.63 -4.30
N ASP A 530 -58.20 1.22 -5.55
CA ASP A 530 -59.39 1.34 -6.40
C ASP A 530 -59.83 2.80 -6.66
N GLY A 531 -58.90 3.75 -6.51
CA GLY A 531 -59.09 5.21 -6.59
C GLY A 531 -57.87 6.01 -6.10
N TRP A 532 -57.97 7.35 -6.13
CA TRP A 532 -56.92 8.29 -5.68
C TRP A 532 -56.87 8.53 -4.16
N THR A 533 -57.75 7.90 -3.39
CA THR A 533 -57.90 8.09 -1.94
C THR A 533 -56.59 7.85 -1.17
N GLY A 534 -56.10 8.81 -0.40
CA GLY A 534 -54.80 8.74 0.27
C GLY A 534 -53.59 9.04 -0.62
N LEU A 535 -53.80 9.50 -1.85
CA LEU A 535 -52.79 10.03 -2.78
C LEU A 535 -53.00 11.52 -3.11
N GLU A 536 -53.91 12.21 -2.42
CA GLU A 536 -54.28 13.61 -2.70
C GLU A 536 -53.08 14.56 -2.55
N GLU A 537 -52.25 14.33 -1.53
CA GLU A 537 -51.01 15.11 -1.35
C GLU A 537 -49.95 14.78 -2.42
N VAL A 538 -49.97 13.57 -2.98
CA VAL A 538 -49.10 13.17 -4.10
C VAL A 538 -49.57 13.85 -5.38
N ALA A 539 -50.86 13.76 -5.74
CA ALA A 539 -51.43 14.43 -6.91
C ALA A 539 -51.19 15.95 -6.88
N ARG A 540 -51.38 16.59 -5.71
CA ARG A 540 -51.09 18.02 -5.52
C ARG A 540 -49.61 18.40 -5.75
N MET A 541 -48.66 17.51 -5.51
CA MET A 541 -47.24 17.75 -5.84
C MET A 541 -46.91 17.50 -7.33
N LEU A 542 -47.87 16.97 -8.09
CA LEU A 542 -47.80 16.65 -9.52
C LEU A 542 -48.76 17.55 -10.32
N ASN A 543 -48.90 18.81 -9.89
CA ASN A 543 -49.80 19.83 -10.47
C ASN A 543 -51.30 19.51 -10.45
N GLY A 544 -51.71 18.38 -9.85
CA GLY A 544 -53.11 17.97 -9.66
C GLY A 544 -53.84 17.62 -10.95
N ASN A 545 -55.14 17.93 -10.99
CA ASN A 545 -56.06 17.50 -12.06
C ASN A 545 -56.26 15.97 -12.09
N GLU A 546 -56.11 15.32 -10.94
CA GLU A 546 -56.49 13.93 -10.75
C GLU A 546 -58.01 13.75 -10.82
N PHE A 547 -58.47 12.69 -11.49
CA PHE A 547 -59.88 12.32 -11.57
C PHE A 547 -60.07 10.80 -11.60
N VAL A 548 -61.25 10.38 -11.15
CA VAL A 548 -61.73 9.00 -11.28
C VAL A 548 -63.23 9.04 -11.62
N VAL A 549 -63.62 8.29 -12.65
CA VAL A 549 -65.00 8.16 -13.11
C VAL A 549 -65.32 6.67 -13.24
N SER A 550 -66.50 6.26 -12.76
CA SER A 550 -67.00 4.89 -12.90
C SER A 550 -68.26 4.91 -13.76
N ALA A 551 -68.41 3.94 -14.67
CA ALA A 551 -69.65 3.77 -15.42
C ALA A 551 -70.82 3.47 -14.46
N GLY A 552 -71.99 4.07 -14.72
CA GLY A 552 -73.12 4.04 -13.79
C GLY A 552 -73.68 2.64 -13.55
N GLY A 553 -73.48 2.10 -12.34
CA GLY A 553 -74.04 0.82 -11.93
C GLY A 553 -73.98 0.64 -10.41
N SER A 554 -75.08 0.94 -9.72
CA SER A 554 -75.18 0.85 -8.26
C SER A 554 -75.40 -0.58 -7.77
N SER A 555 -74.38 -1.43 -7.94
CA SER A 555 -74.35 -2.81 -7.42
C SER A 555 -73.22 -2.97 -6.42
N ALA A 556 -73.58 -3.02 -5.13
CA ALA A 556 -72.70 -3.60 -4.13
C ALA A 556 -72.52 -5.12 -4.40
N GLU A 557 -71.48 -5.71 -3.80
CA GLU A 557 -71.28 -7.16 -3.70
C GLU A 557 -70.99 -7.95 -5.00
N THR A 558 -69.82 -7.69 -5.60
CA THR A 558 -69.04 -8.79 -6.22
C THR A 558 -67.57 -8.67 -5.86
N ARG A 559 -67.07 -9.53 -4.94
CA ARG A 559 -65.65 -9.55 -4.49
C ARG A 559 -64.66 -10.12 -5.52
N HIS A 560 -65.05 -10.19 -6.79
CA HIS A 560 -64.26 -10.74 -7.88
C HIS A 560 -64.29 -9.76 -9.06
N LYS A 561 -63.14 -9.14 -9.35
CA LYS A 561 -62.96 -8.37 -10.59
C LYS A 561 -63.24 -9.29 -11.78
N THR A 562 -63.99 -8.80 -12.76
CA THR A 562 -64.18 -9.50 -14.04
C THR A 562 -62.86 -9.55 -14.82
N ASP A 563 -62.75 -10.43 -15.80
CA ASP A 563 -61.52 -10.54 -16.60
C ASP A 563 -61.25 -9.28 -17.42
N ALA A 564 -62.29 -8.61 -17.93
CA ALA A 564 -62.19 -7.27 -18.50
C ALA A 564 -61.65 -6.23 -17.50
N GLN A 565 -62.06 -6.27 -16.23
CA GLN A 565 -61.49 -5.43 -15.16
C GLN A 565 -60.05 -5.81 -14.78
N ARG A 566 -59.47 -6.86 -15.36
CA ARG A 566 -58.04 -7.19 -15.29
C ARG A 566 -57.27 -6.79 -16.56
N ILE A 567 -57.97 -6.29 -17.58
CA ILE A 567 -57.41 -5.66 -18.79
C ILE A 567 -57.45 -4.14 -18.59
N ILE A 568 -56.30 -3.49 -18.77
CA ILE A 568 -56.05 -2.11 -18.36
C ILE A 568 -55.40 -1.33 -19.51
N LEU A 569 -56.11 -0.33 -20.04
CA LEU A 569 -55.56 0.62 -21.00
C LEU A 569 -54.76 1.70 -20.27
N VAL A 570 -53.55 2.01 -20.72
CA VAL A 570 -52.72 3.09 -20.15
C VAL A 570 -52.25 4.00 -21.27
N MET A 571 -52.95 5.11 -21.46
CA MET A 571 -52.66 6.10 -22.49
C MET A 571 -51.78 7.21 -21.91
N PHE A 572 -50.51 7.23 -22.30
CA PHE A 572 -49.56 8.27 -21.88
C PHE A 572 -49.62 9.43 -22.88
N LEU A 573 -50.20 10.56 -22.49
CA LEU A 573 -50.32 11.75 -23.33
C LEU A 573 -48.98 12.49 -23.35
N GLY A 574 -48.32 12.49 -24.53
CA GLY A 574 -46.91 12.85 -24.68
C GLY A 574 -45.96 11.64 -24.80
N GLY A 575 -46.51 10.42 -24.72
CA GLY A 575 -45.84 9.17 -25.06
C GLY A 575 -45.29 8.36 -23.88
N CYS A 576 -44.82 7.15 -24.18
CA CYS A 576 -44.31 6.16 -23.22
C CYS A 576 -42.92 5.65 -23.63
N SER A 577 -42.07 5.29 -22.66
CA SER A 577 -40.79 4.61 -22.89
C SER A 577 -40.92 3.08 -22.88
N TYR A 578 -40.05 2.34 -23.58
CA TYR A 578 -40.02 0.87 -23.55
C TYR A 578 -39.70 0.31 -22.15
N SER A 579 -39.00 1.09 -21.32
CA SER A 579 -38.77 0.75 -19.91
C SER A 579 -40.08 0.82 -19.09
N GLU A 580 -40.92 1.85 -19.26
CA GLU A 580 -42.26 1.90 -18.64
C GLU A 580 -43.17 0.76 -19.13
N ILE A 581 -43.12 0.41 -20.41
CA ILE A 581 -43.86 -0.74 -20.96
C ILE A 581 -43.39 -2.05 -20.30
N SER A 582 -42.07 -2.24 -20.15
CA SER A 582 -41.48 -3.40 -19.44
C SER A 582 -41.91 -3.45 -17.97
N ALA A 583 -41.97 -2.30 -17.29
CA ALA A 583 -42.43 -2.20 -15.91
C ALA A 583 -43.92 -2.55 -15.75
N LEU A 584 -44.78 -2.08 -16.66
CA LEU A 584 -46.20 -2.44 -16.69
C LEU A 584 -46.40 -3.93 -16.98
N ARG A 585 -45.63 -4.52 -17.93
CA ARG A 585 -45.64 -5.96 -18.19
C ARG A 585 -45.21 -6.78 -16.95
N PHE A 586 -44.18 -6.34 -16.22
CA PHE A 586 -43.76 -6.93 -14.94
C PHE A 586 -44.88 -6.83 -13.89
N LEU A 587 -45.47 -5.64 -13.70
CA LEU A 587 -46.59 -5.43 -12.77
C LEU A 587 -47.79 -6.31 -13.12
N GLY A 588 -48.08 -6.50 -14.40
CA GLY A 588 -49.13 -7.38 -14.90
C GLY A 588 -48.88 -8.85 -14.54
N LYS A 589 -47.66 -9.33 -14.77
CA LYS A 589 -47.20 -10.69 -14.41
C LYS A 589 -47.30 -10.97 -12.91
N GLU A 590 -46.99 -10.00 -12.06
CA GLU A 590 -47.03 -10.15 -10.60
C GLU A 590 -48.43 -9.98 -9.99
N ARG A 591 -49.26 -9.07 -10.51
CA ARG A 591 -50.60 -8.76 -9.96
C ARG A 591 -51.75 -9.48 -10.68
N GLY A 592 -51.50 -10.18 -11.78
CA GLY A 592 -52.53 -10.90 -12.56
C GLY A 592 -53.36 -10.00 -13.48
N TYR A 593 -52.76 -8.92 -13.98
CA TYR A 593 -53.34 -7.96 -14.92
C TYR A 593 -52.71 -8.09 -16.32
N LYS A 594 -53.40 -7.57 -17.34
CA LYS A 594 -52.86 -7.22 -18.65
C LYS A 594 -52.91 -5.72 -18.83
N PHE A 595 -51.83 -5.14 -19.32
CA PHE A 595 -51.77 -3.73 -19.71
C PHE A 595 -51.76 -3.64 -21.24
N ILE A 596 -52.38 -2.60 -21.78
CA ILE A 596 -52.36 -2.20 -23.19
C ILE A 596 -51.92 -0.74 -23.21
N VAL A 597 -50.93 -0.38 -24.02
CA VAL A 597 -50.33 0.97 -24.00
C VAL A 597 -50.56 1.69 -25.34
N PRO A 598 -51.57 2.59 -25.43
CA PRO A 598 -51.63 3.62 -26.46
C PRO A 598 -50.58 4.71 -26.21
N THR A 599 -49.61 4.83 -27.11
CA THR A 599 -48.57 5.88 -27.08
C THR A 599 -48.67 6.80 -28.30
N TRP A 600 -48.27 8.07 -28.17
CA TRP A 600 -48.29 9.02 -29.29
C TRP A 600 -47.09 8.81 -30.22
N ASN A 601 -45.95 8.44 -29.65
CA ASN A 601 -44.70 8.10 -30.32
C ASN A 601 -43.78 7.44 -29.28
N ASP A 602 -42.71 6.78 -29.72
CA ASP A 602 -41.58 6.45 -28.83
C ASP A 602 -40.89 7.76 -28.40
N ILE A 603 -40.71 8.00 -27.09
CA ILE A 603 -40.30 9.34 -26.60
C ILE A 603 -38.79 9.53 -26.61
N TYR A 604 -38.37 10.61 -27.26
CA TYR A 604 -37.15 11.33 -26.88
C TYR A 604 -37.45 12.83 -26.83
N PRO A 605 -37.61 13.43 -25.63
CA PRO A 605 -37.85 14.88 -25.50
C PRO A 605 -36.64 15.74 -25.92
N LEU A 606 -35.50 15.10 -26.17
CA LEU A 606 -34.18 15.67 -26.41
C LEU A 606 -33.53 15.06 -27.67
N ASP A 607 -34.31 14.83 -28.74
CA ASP A 607 -33.77 14.34 -30.03
C ASP A 607 -32.93 15.42 -30.74
N GLY A 608 -31.60 15.28 -30.64
CA GLY A 608 -30.64 16.17 -31.29
C GLY A 608 -30.74 16.23 -32.82
N THR A 609 -31.25 15.19 -33.48
CA THR A 609 -31.34 15.18 -34.96
C THR A 609 -32.43 16.13 -35.45
N LYS A 610 -33.58 16.16 -34.76
CA LYS A 610 -34.64 17.15 -35.01
C LYS A 610 -34.29 18.54 -34.53
N ILE A 611 -33.47 18.69 -33.48
CA ILE A 611 -33.07 20.01 -32.98
C ILE A 611 -32.37 20.83 -34.07
N ASN A 612 -31.51 20.25 -34.91
CA ASN A 612 -30.85 21.01 -35.98
C ASN A 612 -31.81 21.45 -37.11
N GLU A 613 -32.75 20.61 -37.52
CA GLU A 613 -33.78 21.00 -38.51
C GLU A 613 -34.76 22.04 -37.95
N VAL A 614 -35.13 21.90 -36.67
CA VAL A 614 -36.01 22.85 -35.97
C VAL A 614 -35.31 24.18 -35.72
N LEU A 615 -34.04 24.22 -35.30
CA LEU A 615 -33.27 25.46 -35.11
C LEU A 615 -33.08 26.23 -36.42
N ALA A 616 -32.88 25.53 -37.54
CA ALA A 616 -32.85 26.15 -38.86
C ALA A 616 -34.22 26.76 -39.23
N ALA A 617 -35.31 25.99 -39.05
CA ALA A 617 -36.68 26.47 -39.31
C ALA A 617 -37.10 27.61 -38.37
N GLU A 618 -36.70 27.59 -37.10
CA GLU A 618 -37.03 28.57 -36.07
C GLU A 618 -36.21 29.87 -36.26
N SER A 619 -34.94 29.76 -36.64
CA SER A 619 -34.12 30.93 -37.01
C SER A 619 -34.68 31.63 -38.25
N VAL A 620 -35.08 30.87 -39.26
CA VAL A 620 -35.78 31.39 -40.46
C VAL A 620 -37.16 31.96 -40.09
N SER A 621 -37.91 31.32 -39.18
CA SER A 621 -39.19 31.83 -38.67
C SER A 621 -39.05 33.15 -37.93
N CYS A 622 -38.03 33.28 -37.06
CA CYS A 622 -37.71 34.51 -36.34
C CYS A 622 -37.32 35.64 -37.30
N LEU A 623 -36.43 35.36 -38.25
CA LEU A 623 -36.03 36.32 -39.29
C LEU A 623 -37.22 36.74 -40.16
N ASN A 624 -38.06 35.79 -40.59
CA ASN A 624 -39.26 36.09 -41.38
C ASN A 624 -40.29 36.91 -40.59
N LYS A 625 -40.51 36.62 -39.30
CA LYS A 625 -41.38 37.43 -38.42
C LYS A 625 -40.84 38.87 -38.29
N ALA A 626 -39.52 39.04 -38.12
CA ALA A 626 -38.90 40.35 -38.05
C ALA A 626 -38.98 41.12 -39.39
N LEU A 627 -38.75 40.45 -40.52
CA LEU A 627 -38.89 41.04 -41.86
C LEU A 627 -40.34 41.39 -42.20
N CYS A 628 -41.31 40.55 -41.81
CA CYS A 628 -42.73 40.88 -41.94
C CYS A 628 -43.08 42.11 -41.10
N ARG A 629 -42.69 42.16 -39.81
CA ARG A 629 -42.99 43.33 -38.98
C ARG A 629 -42.29 44.61 -39.47
N LEU A 630 -41.10 44.52 -40.06
CA LEU A 630 -40.45 45.64 -40.75
C LEU A 630 -41.25 46.07 -41.99
N LYS A 631 -41.73 45.12 -42.79
CA LYS A 631 -42.62 45.40 -43.94
C LYS A 631 -43.90 46.11 -43.49
N ASP A 632 -44.58 45.61 -42.46
CA ASP A 632 -45.78 46.23 -41.88
C ASP A 632 -45.50 47.68 -41.50
N ILE A 633 -44.43 47.92 -40.74
CA ILE A 633 -44.03 49.27 -40.30
C ILE A 633 -43.72 50.19 -41.48
N TRP A 634 -43.12 49.67 -42.56
CA TRP A 634 -42.89 50.45 -43.77
C TRP A 634 -44.16 50.71 -44.58
N GLU A 635 -45.19 49.86 -44.47
CA GLU A 635 -46.52 50.09 -45.05
C GLU A 635 -47.35 51.08 -44.20
N GLU A 636 -47.30 50.97 -42.86
CA GLU A 636 -47.85 51.94 -41.90
C GLU A 636 -47.25 53.36 -42.11
N ILE A 637 -45.96 53.45 -42.50
CA ILE A 637 -45.27 54.72 -42.82
C ILE A 637 -45.50 55.18 -44.28
N GLY A 638 -46.03 54.31 -45.16
CA GLY A 638 -46.30 54.65 -46.57
C GLY A 638 -45.06 54.70 -47.48
N ILE A 639 -44.04 53.86 -47.22
CA ILE A 639 -42.77 53.87 -47.96
C ILE A 639 -42.91 53.17 -49.33
N PRO A 640 -42.45 53.78 -50.44
CA PRO A 640 -42.48 53.17 -51.78
C PRO A 640 -41.82 51.79 -51.84
N GLU A 641 -42.37 50.89 -52.66
CA GLU A 641 -41.94 49.49 -52.74
C GLU A 641 -40.49 49.33 -53.18
N ASP A 642 -40.04 50.14 -54.14
CA ASP A 642 -38.65 50.27 -54.58
C ASP A 642 -37.68 50.67 -53.45
N GLN A 643 -38.10 51.53 -52.51
CA GLN A 643 -37.31 51.85 -51.32
C GLN A 643 -37.37 50.74 -50.25
N ARG A 644 -38.49 50.01 -50.13
CA ARG A 644 -38.62 48.85 -49.22
C ARG A 644 -37.74 47.68 -49.70
N LEU A 645 -37.64 47.47 -51.01
CA LEU A 645 -36.69 46.54 -51.64
C LEU A 645 -35.24 46.90 -51.29
N GLN A 646 -34.81 48.15 -51.52
CA GLN A 646 -33.46 48.59 -51.16
C GLN A 646 -33.13 48.39 -49.68
N ARG A 647 -34.06 48.72 -48.76
CA ARG A 647 -33.89 48.48 -47.32
C ARG A 647 -33.79 46.99 -46.98
N THR A 648 -34.53 46.14 -47.67
CA THR A 648 -34.48 44.67 -47.49
C THR A 648 -33.14 44.11 -47.95
N ASP A 649 -32.60 44.57 -49.09
CA ASP A 649 -31.27 44.16 -49.56
C ASP A 649 -30.13 44.64 -48.63
N VAL A 650 -30.27 45.80 -47.97
CA VAL A 650 -29.33 46.23 -46.91
C VAL A 650 -29.34 45.27 -45.72
N VAL A 651 -30.52 44.84 -45.24
CA VAL A 651 -30.65 43.85 -44.15
C VAL A 651 -30.04 42.50 -44.56
N LYS A 652 -30.36 42.02 -45.76
CA LYS A 652 -29.75 40.82 -46.37
C LYS A 652 -28.23 40.93 -46.48
N SER A 653 -27.69 42.10 -46.82
CA SER A 653 -26.25 42.35 -46.86
C SER A 653 -25.61 42.35 -45.47
N HIS A 654 -26.31 42.79 -44.43
CA HIS A 654 -25.81 42.72 -43.04
C HIS A 654 -25.78 41.27 -42.54
N ILE A 655 -26.83 40.50 -42.81
CA ILE A 655 -26.89 39.07 -42.45
C ILE A 655 -25.80 38.29 -43.19
N LYS A 656 -25.61 38.54 -44.50
CA LYS A 656 -24.51 37.93 -45.26
C LYS A 656 -23.15 38.32 -44.67
N GLY A 657 -22.93 39.61 -44.38
CA GLY A 657 -21.68 40.08 -43.80
C GLY A 657 -21.35 39.43 -42.45
N LEU A 658 -22.36 39.16 -41.61
CA LEU A 658 -22.18 38.45 -40.34
C LEU A 658 -21.81 36.97 -40.55
N LEU A 659 -22.44 36.28 -41.51
CA LEU A 659 -22.06 34.92 -41.89
C LEU A 659 -20.66 34.85 -42.52
N ASP A 660 -20.33 35.78 -43.42
CA ASP A 660 -19.01 35.91 -44.04
C ASP A 660 -17.92 36.15 -42.96
N MET A 661 -18.21 36.93 -41.91
CA MET A 661 -17.31 37.11 -40.76
C MET A 661 -17.14 35.83 -39.93
N MET A 662 -18.22 35.12 -39.60
CA MET A 662 -18.14 33.84 -38.87
C MET A 662 -17.33 32.79 -39.65
N ILE A 663 -17.52 32.71 -40.98
CA ILE A 663 -16.74 31.83 -41.86
C ILE A 663 -15.24 32.23 -41.82
N ALA A 664 -14.94 33.53 -41.83
CA ALA A 664 -13.56 34.01 -41.72
C ALA A 664 -12.92 33.72 -40.35
N GLU A 665 -13.69 33.79 -39.25
CA GLU A 665 -13.23 33.42 -37.90
C GLU A 665 -12.91 31.93 -37.81
N GLU A 666 -13.77 31.06 -38.35
CA GLU A 666 -13.55 29.61 -38.42
C GLU A 666 -12.41 29.21 -39.36
N GLU A 667 -12.27 29.86 -40.51
CA GLU A 667 -11.07 29.70 -41.34
C GLU A 667 -9.79 30.08 -40.59
N ASN A 668 -9.85 31.14 -39.77
CA ASN A 668 -8.72 31.58 -38.97
C ASN A 668 -8.48 30.68 -37.74
N LEU A 669 -9.50 29.99 -37.22
CA LEU A 669 -9.32 28.89 -36.27
C LEU A 669 -8.64 27.69 -36.94
N LYS A 670 -9.11 27.27 -38.12
CA LYS A 670 -8.49 26.19 -38.92
C LYS A 670 -7.03 26.49 -39.25
N LYS A 671 -6.69 27.72 -39.66
CA LYS A 671 -5.31 28.16 -39.91
C LYS A 671 -4.45 28.10 -38.63
N ARG A 672 -4.96 28.55 -37.48
CA ARG A 672 -4.27 28.42 -36.18
C ARG A 672 -4.03 26.96 -35.79
N LEU A 673 -5.02 26.08 -35.98
CA LEU A 673 -4.89 24.65 -35.68
C LEU A 673 -3.84 23.97 -36.57
N MET A 674 -3.78 24.27 -37.88
CA MET A 674 -2.72 23.74 -38.76
C MET A 674 -1.32 24.15 -38.28
N ASN A 675 -1.14 25.42 -37.91
CA ASN A 675 0.14 25.91 -37.39
C ASN A 675 0.50 25.25 -36.05
N SER A 676 -0.48 25.02 -35.17
CA SER A 676 -0.29 24.33 -33.88
C SER A 676 0.13 22.87 -34.09
N ILE A 677 -0.55 22.14 -34.98
CA ILE A 677 -0.18 20.77 -35.38
C ILE A 677 1.26 20.74 -35.92
N GLU A 678 1.61 21.66 -36.82
CA GLU A 678 2.97 21.69 -37.39
C GLU A 678 4.05 22.00 -36.34
N MET A 679 3.79 22.93 -35.42
CA MET A 679 4.70 23.22 -34.30
C MET A 679 4.87 22.00 -33.38
N CYS A 680 3.78 21.40 -32.92
CA CYS A 680 3.83 20.25 -32.01
C CYS A 680 4.42 19.00 -32.67
N ARG A 681 4.28 18.81 -34.00
CA ARG A 681 5.00 17.76 -34.75
C ARG A 681 6.52 17.96 -34.68
N ARG A 682 7.01 19.14 -35.04
CA ARG A 682 8.46 19.47 -35.01
C ARG A 682 9.07 19.34 -33.61
N GLU A 683 8.29 19.69 -32.59
CA GLU A 683 8.66 19.54 -31.18
C GLU A 683 8.70 18.06 -30.76
N LEU A 684 7.68 17.27 -31.13
CA LEU A 684 7.64 15.83 -30.88
C LEU A 684 8.78 15.08 -31.59
N ASP A 685 9.06 15.39 -32.86
CA ASP A 685 10.20 14.84 -33.60
C ASP A 685 11.55 15.16 -32.95
N THR A 686 11.64 16.29 -32.26
CA THR A 686 12.85 16.68 -31.51
C THR A 686 12.95 15.89 -30.21
N LEU A 687 11.86 15.81 -29.44
CA LEU A 687 11.81 15.05 -28.18
C LEU A 687 12.01 13.54 -28.39
N CYS A 688 11.44 12.94 -29.45
CA CYS A 688 11.66 11.53 -29.77
C CYS A 688 13.13 11.24 -30.13
N ARG A 689 13.80 12.14 -30.87
CA ARG A 689 15.25 12.02 -31.15
C ARG A 689 16.10 12.14 -29.88
N GLU A 690 15.79 13.08 -28.99
CA GLU A 690 16.50 13.23 -27.70
C GLU A 690 16.30 12.02 -26.77
N LEU A 691 15.07 11.47 -26.71
CA LEU A 691 14.73 10.32 -25.86
C LEU A 691 15.14 8.96 -26.44
N HIS A 692 15.62 8.95 -27.70
CA HIS A 692 15.96 7.77 -28.49
C HIS A 692 14.76 6.83 -28.73
N LEU A 693 13.62 7.42 -29.11
CA LEU A 693 12.34 6.75 -29.37
C LEU A 693 11.98 6.80 -30.87
N PRO A 694 11.19 5.84 -31.38
CA PRO A 694 10.71 5.86 -32.76
C PRO A 694 9.83 7.09 -33.06
N PRO A 695 9.72 7.50 -34.34
CA PRO A 695 8.81 8.56 -34.75
C PRO A 695 7.35 8.20 -34.45
N PHE A 696 6.50 9.22 -34.34
CA PHE A 696 5.07 9.04 -34.06
C PHE A 696 4.30 8.78 -35.35
N GLU A 697 3.63 7.62 -35.43
CA GLU A 697 2.70 7.29 -36.51
C GLU A 697 1.32 7.90 -36.21
N GLU A 698 0.66 8.47 -37.22
CA GLU A 698 -0.64 9.14 -37.07
C GLU A 698 -1.79 8.20 -37.49
N GLU A 699 -2.86 8.17 -36.68
CA GLU A 699 -4.06 7.39 -36.99
C GLU A 699 -4.87 8.05 -38.12
N GLU A 700 -5.15 7.32 -39.21
CA GLU A 700 -5.98 7.82 -40.30
C GLU A 700 -7.45 8.02 -39.86
N GLY A 701 -8.08 9.09 -40.38
CA GLY A 701 -9.51 9.36 -40.18
C GLY A 701 -9.89 10.21 -38.97
N ILE A 702 -8.93 10.65 -38.14
CA ILE A 702 -9.21 11.53 -36.99
C ILE A 702 -9.37 13.01 -37.39
N THR A 703 -10.10 13.79 -36.58
CA THR A 703 -10.37 15.21 -36.86
C THR A 703 -9.17 16.10 -36.52
N MET A 704 -9.08 17.29 -37.13
CA MET A 704 -7.95 18.22 -36.90
C MET A 704 -7.78 18.63 -35.43
N LEU A 705 -8.88 18.82 -34.68
CA LEU A 705 -8.83 19.10 -33.24
C LEU A 705 -8.33 17.89 -32.44
N GLN A 706 -8.74 16.68 -32.80
CA GLN A 706 -8.26 15.46 -32.15
C GLN A 706 -6.78 15.20 -32.46
N LEU A 707 -6.33 15.44 -33.69
CA LEU A 707 -4.94 15.35 -34.11
C LEU A 707 -4.05 16.33 -33.34
N GLU A 708 -4.46 17.60 -33.23
CA GLU A 708 -3.74 18.63 -32.46
C GLU A 708 -3.62 18.22 -30.98
N LYS A 709 -4.74 17.81 -30.37
CA LYS A 709 -4.79 17.33 -28.98
C LYS A 709 -3.92 16.09 -28.76
N ASN A 710 -3.95 15.11 -29.66
CA ASN A 710 -3.16 13.88 -29.57
C ASN A 710 -1.66 14.20 -29.59
N ILE A 711 -1.21 15.00 -30.56
CA ILE A 711 0.22 15.35 -30.71
C ILE A 711 0.67 16.22 -29.54
N ARG A 712 -0.11 17.21 -29.10
CA ARG A 712 0.21 18.04 -27.93
C ARG A 712 0.31 17.22 -26.64
N THR A 713 -0.65 16.32 -26.39
CA THR A 713 -0.61 15.40 -25.25
C THR A 713 0.64 14.51 -25.30
N ARG A 714 1.06 14.08 -26.50
CA ARG A 714 2.28 13.30 -26.70
C ARG A 714 3.54 14.12 -26.41
N VAL A 715 3.60 15.39 -26.85
CA VAL A 715 4.68 16.34 -26.50
C VAL A 715 4.79 16.50 -24.98
N GLU A 716 3.69 16.74 -24.27
CA GLU A 716 3.69 16.89 -22.81
C GLU A 716 4.22 15.64 -22.09
N VAL A 717 3.81 14.44 -22.53
CA VAL A 717 4.32 13.17 -22.01
C VAL A 717 5.83 13.02 -22.26
N MET A 718 6.32 13.37 -23.45
CA MET A 718 7.74 13.28 -23.78
C MET A 718 8.59 14.32 -23.04
N MET A 719 8.11 15.56 -22.91
CA MET A 719 8.75 16.57 -22.05
C MET A 719 8.85 16.10 -20.60
N LYS A 720 7.80 15.46 -20.07
CA LYS A 720 7.81 14.88 -18.72
C LYS A 720 8.86 13.77 -18.58
N GLN A 721 8.98 12.87 -19.55
CA GLN A 721 10.01 11.83 -19.56
C GLN A 721 11.42 12.41 -19.63
N LYS A 722 11.66 13.41 -20.49
CA LYS A 722 12.94 14.15 -20.57
C LYS A 722 13.28 14.82 -19.23
N SER A 723 12.33 15.54 -18.65
CA SER A 723 12.50 16.21 -17.36
C SER A 723 12.79 15.20 -16.23
N GLN A 724 12.13 14.04 -16.23
CA GLN A 724 12.35 13.00 -15.22
C GLN A 724 13.78 12.44 -15.31
N ARG A 725 14.23 11.96 -16.49
CA ARG A 725 15.59 11.43 -16.66
C ARG A 725 16.68 12.44 -16.31
N MET A 726 16.46 13.74 -16.61
CA MET A 726 17.41 14.81 -16.27
C MET A 726 17.42 15.16 -14.77
N GLN A 727 16.28 15.07 -14.08
CA GLN A 727 16.21 15.22 -12.61
C GLN A 727 16.87 14.03 -11.89
N GLU A 728 16.64 12.82 -12.39
CA GLU A 728 17.23 11.57 -11.91
C GLU A 728 18.76 11.58 -12.06
N LEU A 729 19.27 11.92 -13.25
CA LEU A 729 20.71 12.13 -13.48
C LEU A 729 21.31 13.19 -12.54
N LYS A 730 20.58 14.27 -12.24
CA LYS A 730 21.04 15.29 -11.28
C LYS A 730 21.10 14.76 -9.85
N ALA A 731 20.12 13.96 -9.43
CA ALA A 731 20.12 13.34 -8.11
C ALA A 731 21.27 12.33 -7.95
N LEU A 732 21.49 11.49 -8.96
CA LEU A 732 22.59 10.52 -8.99
C LEU A 732 23.96 11.21 -8.98
N ARG A 733 24.16 12.28 -9.77
CA ARG A 733 25.40 13.09 -9.72
C ARG A 733 25.66 13.71 -8.34
N GLN A 734 24.63 14.08 -7.58
CA GLN A 734 24.81 14.57 -6.21
C GLN A 734 25.22 13.43 -5.26
N GLN A 735 24.53 12.29 -5.32
CA GLN A 735 24.88 11.10 -4.51
C GLN A 735 26.28 10.58 -4.84
N ASP A 736 26.71 10.67 -6.09
CA ASP A 736 28.06 10.33 -6.53
C ASP A 736 29.11 11.23 -5.85
N GLN A 737 28.91 12.54 -5.89
CA GLN A 737 29.79 13.51 -5.23
C GLN A 737 29.83 13.29 -3.72
N ASP A 738 28.67 13.16 -3.07
CA ASP A 738 28.56 12.96 -1.62
C ASP A 738 29.27 11.68 -1.15
N LEU A 739 29.26 10.61 -1.97
CA LEU A 739 30.00 9.36 -1.69
C LEU A 739 31.49 9.49 -2.01
N CYS A 740 31.84 10.13 -3.13
CA CYS A 740 33.22 10.34 -3.56
C CYS A 740 34.02 11.24 -2.61
N ASP A 741 33.39 12.27 -2.03
CA ASP A 741 34.02 13.13 -1.02
C ASP A 741 34.37 12.33 0.25
N ILE A 742 33.46 11.46 0.71
CA ILE A 742 33.65 10.61 1.91
C ILE A 742 34.69 9.50 1.69
N LEU A 743 34.74 8.93 0.48
CA LEU A 743 35.62 7.81 0.12
C LEU A 743 36.97 8.25 -0.45
N CYS A 744 37.11 9.52 -0.81
CA CYS A 744 38.19 10.10 -1.60
C CYS A 744 38.41 9.33 -2.91
N THR A 745 37.42 9.36 -3.80
CA THR A 745 37.43 8.72 -5.13
C THR A 745 37.00 9.67 -6.25
N ASP A 746 37.40 9.39 -7.49
CA ASP A 746 37.01 10.19 -8.66
C ASP A 746 35.55 9.95 -9.06
N SER A 747 34.83 11.02 -9.40
CA SER A 747 33.40 11.02 -9.76
C SER A 747 33.08 10.34 -11.10
N TYR A 748 31.92 9.69 -11.20
CA TYR A 748 31.47 8.99 -12.41
C TYR A 748 30.93 9.94 -13.50
N SER A 749 31.59 9.97 -14.66
CA SER A 749 31.33 10.95 -15.71
C SER A 749 30.39 10.46 -16.83
N ILE A 750 29.12 10.85 -16.78
CA ILE A 750 28.22 10.88 -17.95
C ILE A 750 28.28 12.29 -18.59
N GLY A 751 28.15 12.39 -19.92
CA GLY A 751 28.20 13.65 -20.68
C GLY A 751 27.27 14.75 -20.14
N SER A 752 27.70 16.01 -20.23
CA SER A 752 27.07 17.14 -19.55
C SER A 752 25.64 17.43 -20.00
N ASP A 753 25.40 17.43 -21.31
CA ASP A 753 24.22 18.07 -21.94
C ASP A 753 23.26 17.11 -22.68
N SER A 754 23.56 15.81 -22.70
CA SER A 754 22.75 14.77 -23.35
C SER A 754 21.76 14.13 -22.37
N VAL A 755 20.50 13.95 -22.80
CA VAL A 755 19.52 13.14 -22.05
C VAL A 755 20.01 11.69 -22.00
N PRO A 756 20.13 11.06 -20.80
CA PRO A 756 20.66 9.71 -20.71
C PRO A 756 19.68 8.65 -21.23
N SER A 757 20.22 7.51 -21.67
CA SER A 757 19.45 6.30 -21.87
C SER A 757 19.03 5.69 -20.52
N LEU A 758 18.10 4.73 -20.53
CA LEU A 758 17.72 4.01 -19.30
C LEU A 758 18.88 3.13 -18.81
N GLU A 759 19.57 2.45 -19.72
CA GLU A 759 20.79 1.66 -19.47
C GLU A 759 21.89 2.49 -18.79
N GLN A 760 22.12 3.73 -19.25
CA GLN A 760 23.07 4.67 -18.62
C GLN A 760 22.66 5.12 -17.21
N LEU A 761 21.36 5.14 -16.89
CA LEU A 761 20.88 5.42 -15.54
C LEU A 761 21.00 4.17 -14.65
N GLU A 762 20.77 2.97 -15.18
CA GLU A 762 20.95 1.70 -14.47
C GLU A 762 22.43 1.45 -14.12
N ASP A 763 23.35 1.69 -15.06
CA ASP A 763 24.81 1.64 -14.81
C ASP A 763 25.25 2.61 -13.72
N PHE A 764 24.70 3.83 -13.70
CA PHE A 764 25.02 4.83 -12.68
C PHE A 764 24.47 4.41 -11.30
N HIS A 765 23.24 3.90 -11.22
CA HIS A 765 22.71 3.29 -9.99
C HIS A 765 23.60 2.15 -9.48
N ALA A 766 24.12 1.29 -10.37
CA ALA A 766 25.05 0.22 -10.00
C ALA A 766 26.39 0.77 -9.47
N HIS A 767 26.89 1.88 -10.02
CA HIS A 767 28.07 2.57 -9.49
C HIS A 767 27.84 3.12 -8.07
N ILE A 768 26.74 3.85 -7.85
CA ILE A 768 26.34 4.37 -6.53
C ILE A 768 26.21 3.25 -5.50
N ALA A 769 25.60 2.13 -5.86
CA ALA A 769 25.48 0.96 -4.98
C ALA A 769 26.85 0.36 -4.59
N SER A 770 27.79 0.32 -5.54
CA SER A 770 29.17 -0.15 -5.30
C SER A 770 29.93 0.77 -4.34
N LEU A 771 29.87 2.10 -4.54
CA LEU A 771 30.46 3.07 -3.63
C LEU A 771 29.82 3.01 -2.24
N THR A 772 28.48 2.86 -2.15
CA THR A 772 27.76 2.75 -0.87
C THR A 772 28.24 1.53 -0.07
N ALA A 773 28.37 0.36 -0.71
CA ALA A 773 28.88 -0.85 -0.05
C ALA A 773 30.34 -0.71 0.41
N GLU A 774 31.19 -0.02 -0.35
CA GLU A 774 32.58 0.28 0.04
C GLU A 774 32.64 1.28 1.22
N LYS A 775 31.72 2.24 1.30
CA LYS A 775 31.56 3.14 2.46
C LYS A 775 31.20 2.35 3.72
N GLU A 776 30.17 1.51 3.66
CA GLU A 776 29.76 0.65 4.78
C GLU A 776 30.93 -0.25 5.25
N ARG A 777 31.65 -0.87 4.30
CA ARG A 777 32.81 -1.73 4.60
C ARG A 777 33.94 -0.97 5.29
N ARG A 778 34.30 0.24 4.84
CA ARG A 778 35.36 1.05 5.48
C ARG A 778 34.92 1.63 6.82
N HIS A 779 33.67 2.02 6.97
CA HIS A 779 33.14 2.51 8.24
C HIS A 779 33.14 1.41 9.31
N ALA A 780 32.72 0.19 8.97
CA ALA A 780 32.80 -0.96 9.87
C ALA A 780 34.25 -1.30 10.28
N GLU A 781 35.21 -1.17 9.35
CA GLU A 781 36.64 -1.31 9.63
C GLU A 781 37.17 -0.20 10.56
N PHE A 782 36.78 1.06 10.33
CA PHE A 782 37.11 2.20 11.20
C PHE A 782 36.61 2.00 12.64
N VAL A 783 35.30 1.74 12.83
CA VAL A 783 34.70 1.54 14.16
C VAL A 783 35.33 0.34 14.88
N GLY A 784 35.62 -0.74 14.13
CA GLY A 784 36.30 -1.92 14.66
C GLY A 784 37.70 -1.64 15.20
N ILE A 785 38.49 -0.82 14.50
CA ILE A 785 39.87 -0.47 14.91
C ILE A 785 39.86 0.65 15.98
N ARG A 786 38.99 1.66 15.87
CA ARG A 786 38.80 2.74 16.87
C ARG A 786 38.56 2.15 18.27
N ARG A 787 37.69 1.14 18.38
CA ARG A 787 37.44 0.43 19.66
C ARG A 787 38.70 -0.23 20.23
N GLN A 788 39.56 -0.80 19.39
CA GLN A 788 40.80 -1.46 19.83
C GLN A 788 41.85 -0.42 20.26
N ILE A 789 41.96 0.70 19.52
CA ILE A 789 42.83 1.84 19.88
C ILE A 789 42.45 2.38 21.28
N ILE A 790 41.17 2.65 21.52
CA ILE A 790 40.68 3.17 22.82
C ILE A 790 41.06 2.21 23.97
N LEU A 791 40.85 0.90 23.80
CA LEU A 791 41.20 -0.10 24.81
C LEU A 791 42.72 -0.17 25.08
N CYS A 792 43.56 -0.11 24.02
CA CYS A 792 45.01 -0.11 24.20
C CYS A 792 45.52 1.20 24.83
N MET A 793 44.88 2.34 24.57
CA MET A 793 45.19 3.62 25.24
C MET A 793 44.79 3.59 26.72
N GLU A 794 43.64 3.00 27.07
CA GLU A 794 43.20 2.82 28.47
C GLU A 794 44.11 1.87 29.28
N ASP A 795 44.64 0.81 28.65
CA ASP A 795 45.60 -0.09 29.29
C ASP A 795 47.00 0.52 29.45
N LEU A 796 47.40 1.40 28.54
CA LEU A 796 48.66 2.16 28.60
C LEU A 796 48.60 3.42 29.47
N GLU A 797 47.41 3.83 29.92
CA GLU A 797 47.14 5.12 30.58
C GLU A 797 47.63 6.31 29.71
N HIS A 798 47.44 6.20 28.38
CA HIS A 798 47.86 7.14 27.35
C HIS A 798 46.67 8.01 26.88
N LEU A 799 46.90 9.32 26.68
CA LEU A 799 45.90 10.29 26.21
C LEU A 799 46.16 10.69 24.75
N PRO A 800 45.14 11.11 23.98
CA PRO A 800 45.29 11.42 22.55
C PRO A 800 46.13 12.69 22.30
N ASP A 801 47.43 12.49 22.05
CA ASP A 801 48.44 13.55 21.97
C ASP A 801 48.56 14.16 20.56
N THR A 802 48.51 13.35 19.50
CA THR A 802 48.47 13.87 18.12
C THR A 802 47.09 14.37 17.71
N SER A 803 47.00 15.14 16.61
CA SER A 803 45.69 15.48 16.03
C SER A 803 44.94 14.22 15.61
N PHE A 804 45.60 13.35 14.84
CA PHE A 804 44.99 12.10 14.36
C PHE A 804 44.48 11.20 15.49
N GLU A 805 45.15 11.13 16.65
CA GLU A 805 44.60 10.44 17.83
C GLU A 805 43.32 11.09 18.35
N ARG A 806 43.21 12.43 18.36
CA ARG A 806 41.97 13.13 18.75
C ARG A 806 40.87 12.97 17.71
N ASP A 807 41.20 13.09 16.43
CA ASP A 807 40.25 12.91 15.33
C ASP A 807 39.67 11.47 15.36
N VAL A 808 40.51 10.48 15.69
CA VAL A 808 40.11 9.06 15.85
C VAL A 808 39.35 8.76 17.14
N VAL A 809 39.66 9.42 18.27
CA VAL A 809 39.10 9.05 19.59
C VAL A 809 37.95 9.97 20.03
N CYS A 810 37.98 11.25 19.67
CA CYS A 810 37.14 12.30 20.24
C CYS A 810 36.08 12.88 19.29
N GLU A 811 36.23 12.78 17.96
CA GLU A 811 35.21 13.23 17.00
C GLU A 811 34.15 12.15 16.71
N ASP A 812 33.01 12.54 16.14
CA ASP A 812 31.89 11.64 15.82
C ASP A 812 32.27 10.58 14.76
N GLU A 813 31.70 9.38 14.85
CA GLU A 813 32.00 8.27 13.93
C GLU A 813 31.57 8.52 12.47
N GLU A 814 30.72 9.53 12.24
CA GLU A 814 30.27 9.98 10.92
C GLU A 814 31.15 11.08 10.30
N ALA A 815 31.99 11.76 11.08
CA ALA A 815 32.82 12.88 10.63
C ALA A 815 34.16 12.45 10.02
N PHE A 816 34.64 11.25 10.34
CA PHE A 816 35.97 10.77 9.95
C PHE A 816 36.04 10.34 8.48
N CYS A 817 36.84 11.04 7.67
CA CYS A 817 37.00 10.74 6.23
C CYS A 817 37.56 9.32 6.00
N LEU A 818 36.81 8.48 5.29
CA LEU A 818 37.11 7.05 5.09
C LEU A 818 38.10 6.80 3.94
N SER A 819 39.12 7.65 3.81
CA SER A 819 40.17 7.50 2.79
C SER A 819 41.00 6.24 3.04
N LYS A 820 41.58 5.67 1.97
CA LYS A 820 42.46 4.49 2.08
C LYS A 820 43.69 4.77 2.96
N GLU A 821 44.17 6.01 2.96
CA GLU A 821 45.32 6.47 3.72
C GLU A 821 44.99 6.65 5.20
N ASN A 822 43.81 7.20 5.53
CA ASN A 822 43.33 7.33 6.91
C ASN A 822 43.15 5.95 7.55
N ILE A 823 42.52 5.01 6.85
CA ILE A 823 42.35 3.63 7.34
C ILE A 823 43.71 2.90 7.45
N ALA A 824 44.71 3.23 6.62
CA ALA A 824 46.07 2.70 6.78
C ALA A 824 46.78 3.27 8.03
N SER A 825 46.71 4.59 8.24
CA SER A 825 47.25 5.29 9.42
C SER A 825 46.59 4.79 10.72
N LEU A 826 45.29 4.49 10.68
CA LEU A 826 44.54 3.91 11.79
C LEU A 826 45.07 2.53 12.20
N ARG A 827 45.33 1.64 11.23
CA ARG A 827 45.95 0.32 11.49
C ARG A 827 47.38 0.45 12.02
N LEU A 828 48.14 1.46 11.58
CA LEU A 828 49.48 1.73 12.07
C LEU A 828 49.48 2.23 13.52
N LEU A 829 48.55 3.13 13.88
CA LEU A 829 48.37 3.64 15.24
C LEU A 829 47.99 2.52 16.22
N LEU A 830 47.03 1.65 15.85
CA LEU A 830 46.69 0.47 16.67
C LEU A 830 47.94 -0.37 16.96
N ARG A 831 48.69 -0.72 15.91
CA ARG A 831 49.89 -1.55 16.05
C ARG A 831 50.95 -0.92 16.96
N GLN A 832 51.19 0.37 16.85
CA GLN A 832 52.15 1.09 17.71
C GLN A 832 51.74 1.05 19.20
N LEU A 833 50.44 1.04 19.50
CA LEU A 833 49.91 0.90 20.86
C LEU A 833 49.98 -0.56 21.34
N GLU A 834 49.71 -1.54 20.48
CA GLU A 834 49.86 -2.97 20.79
C GLU A 834 51.33 -3.34 21.08
N ASP A 835 52.27 -2.90 20.24
CA ASP A 835 53.71 -3.14 20.41
C ASP A 835 54.19 -2.51 21.75
N ARG A 836 53.81 -1.26 22.06
CA ARG A 836 54.12 -0.60 23.36
C ARG A 836 53.50 -1.31 24.57
N LYS A 837 52.31 -1.88 24.43
CA LYS A 837 51.64 -2.65 25.50
C LYS A 837 52.39 -3.95 25.79
N ALA A 838 52.85 -4.65 24.76
CA ALA A 838 53.67 -5.85 24.89
C ALA A 838 55.04 -5.57 25.56
N GLU A 839 55.71 -4.46 25.20
CA GLU A 839 56.96 -4.02 25.84
C GLU A 839 56.78 -3.79 27.36
N ASN A 840 55.71 -3.09 27.75
CA ASN A 840 55.41 -2.82 29.16
C ASN A 840 55.09 -4.12 29.95
N GLU A 841 54.36 -5.05 29.36
CA GLU A 841 54.06 -6.36 29.97
C GLU A 841 55.32 -7.23 30.14
N ALA A 842 56.24 -7.20 29.18
CA ALA A 842 57.53 -7.88 29.27
C ALA A 842 58.41 -7.30 30.40
N LEU A 843 58.48 -5.97 30.52
CA LEU A 843 59.22 -5.29 31.59
C LEU A 843 58.62 -5.59 32.97
N CYS A 844 57.30 -5.51 33.12
CA CYS A 844 56.62 -5.90 34.36
C CYS A 844 56.94 -7.35 34.76
N SER A 845 56.91 -8.27 33.79
CA SER A 845 57.21 -9.69 34.02
C SER A 845 58.67 -9.92 34.45
N SER A 846 59.62 -9.16 33.89
CA SER A 846 61.03 -9.22 34.28
C SER A 846 61.24 -8.77 35.74
N TYR A 847 60.66 -7.64 36.14
CA TYR A 847 60.78 -7.15 37.51
C TYR A 847 60.12 -8.08 38.54
N ARG A 848 58.93 -8.64 38.25
CA ARG A 848 58.28 -9.64 39.11
C ARG A 848 59.18 -10.85 39.38
N GLY A 849 59.88 -11.35 38.36
CA GLY A 849 60.85 -12.44 38.52
C GLY A 849 62.01 -12.07 39.46
N LYS A 850 62.57 -10.87 39.32
CA LYS A 850 63.66 -10.36 40.19
C LYS A 850 63.19 -10.13 41.64
N ILE A 851 61.97 -9.62 41.84
CA ILE A 851 61.35 -9.46 43.17
C ILE A 851 61.20 -10.82 43.85
N GLN A 852 60.64 -11.81 43.15
CA GLN A 852 60.45 -13.15 43.71
C GLN A 852 61.77 -13.78 44.17
N GLU A 853 62.83 -13.67 43.36
CA GLU A 853 64.16 -14.17 43.71
C GLU A 853 64.72 -13.48 44.97
N LEU A 854 64.59 -12.15 45.06
CA LEU A 854 65.07 -11.38 46.21
C LEU A 854 64.24 -11.64 47.48
N TRP A 855 62.91 -11.73 47.37
CA TRP A 855 62.01 -12.10 48.47
C TRP A 855 62.37 -13.46 49.07
N ASP A 856 62.66 -14.45 48.24
CA ASP A 856 63.01 -15.81 48.68
C ASP A 856 64.44 -15.90 49.23
N ARG A 857 65.39 -15.13 48.68
CA ARG A 857 66.77 -15.03 49.21
C ARG A 857 66.86 -14.28 50.54
N LEU A 858 66.07 -13.23 50.73
CA LEU A 858 66.05 -12.41 51.95
C LEU A 858 65.04 -12.89 53.01
N GLN A 859 64.29 -13.96 52.74
CA GLN A 859 63.24 -14.52 53.61
C GLN A 859 62.20 -13.48 54.06
N ILE A 860 61.79 -12.59 53.15
CA ILE A 860 60.82 -11.52 53.42
C ILE A 860 59.48 -12.12 53.91
N PRO A 861 58.92 -11.66 55.05
CA PRO A 861 57.70 -12.21 55.62
C PRO A 861 56.51 -12.20 54.66
N GLN A 862 55.65 -13.22 54.75
CA GLN A 862 54.49 -13.37 53.86
C GLN A 862 53.55 -12.16 53.92
N GLU A 863 53.43 -11.50 55.08
CA GLU A 863 52.60 -10.31 55.28
C GLU A 863 53.05 -9.11 54.41
N GLU A 864 54.36 -8.94 54.16
CA GLU A 864 54.87 -7.93 53.21
C GLU A 864 54.61 -8.34 51.75
N ARG A 865 54.78 -9.63 51.43
CA ARG A 865 54.54 -10.16 50.08
C ARG A 865 53.09 -10.03 49.65
N ASP A 866 52.16 -10.37 50.56
CA ASP A 866 50.72 -10.29 50.35
C ASP A 866 50.28 -8.83 50.16
N GLY A 867 50.88 -7.88 50.89
CA GLY A 867 50.63 -6.44 50.72
C GLY A 867 51.01 -5.88 49.34
N PHE A 868 51.85 -6.58 48.58
CA PHE A 868 52.31 -6.17 47.25
C PHE A 868 51.66 -6.95 46.10
N SER A 869 50.72 -7.87 46.41
CA SER A 869 50.19 -8.85 45.43
C SER A 869 49.49 -8.24 44.21
N GLU A 870 48.89 -7.05 44.32
CA GLU A 870 48.19 -6.38 43.21
C GLU A 870 49.12 -6.05 42.03
N HIS A 871 50.35 -5.61 42.34
CA HIS A 871 51.35 -5.24 41.33
C HIS A 871 52.05 -6.47 40.70
N MET A 872 51.98 -7.63 41.38
CA MET A 872 52.51 -8.91 40.89
C MET A 872 51.63 -9.57 39.81
N VAL A 873 50.44 -9.03 39.51
CA VAL A 873 49.53 -9.57 38.48
C VAL A 873 49.31 -8.60 37.32
N MET A 874 48.84 -7.39 37.61
CA MET A 874 48.42 -6.42 36.57
C MET A 874 49.61 -5.63 36.01
N SER A 875 49.65 -5.41 34.70
CA SER A 875 50.80 -4.82 33.98
C SER A 875 50.55 -3.37 33.50
N LYS A 876 49.70 -2.61 34.19
CA LYS A 876 49.48 -1.17 33.91
C LYS A 876 50.69 -0.32 34.32
N LYS A 877 50.79 0.91 33.80
CA LYS A 877 51.93 1.81 34.02
C LYS A 877 52.25 2.02 35.52
N ARG A 878 51.24 2.33 36.34
CA ARG A 878 51.37 2.42 37.81
C ARG A 878 52.02 1.19 38.46
N ASN A 879 51.82 0.01 37.88
CA ASN A 879 52.39 -1.24 38.40
C ASN A 879 53.84 -1.44 37.98
N LEU A 880 54.24 -0.99 36.79
CA LEU A 880 55.66 -0.95 36.40
C LEU A 880 56.47 -0.09 37.38
N GLU A 881 55.94 1.09 37.71
CA GLU A 881 56.54 2.04 38.66
C GLU A 881 56.65 1.44 40.08
N ALA A 882 55.60 0.75 40.55
CA ALA A 882 55.63 0.04 41.83
C ALA A 882 56.63 -1.13 41.86
N LEU A 883 56.70 -1.93 40.77
CA LEU A 883 57.65 -3.03 40.62
C LEU A 883 59.11 -2.55 40.65
N GLN A 884 59.41 -1.42 40.00
CA GLN A 884 60.74 -0.81 40.05
C GLN A 884 61.14 -0.35 41.46
N ALA A 885 60.19 0.20 42.22
CA ALA A 885 60.44 0.65 43.59
C ALA A 885 60.75 -0.51 44.55
N GLU A 886 60.00 -1.63 44.47
CA GLU A 886 60.20 -2.80 45.34
C GLU A 886 61.52 -3.52 45.03
N VAL A 887 61.91 -3.64 43.75
CA VAL A 887 63.26 -4.16 43.40
C VAL A 887 64.36 -3.36 44.10
N LYS A 888 64.27 -2.04 44.09
CA LYS A 888 65.28 -1.16 44.71
C LYS A 888 65.32 -1.34 46.23
N ARG A 889 64.16 -1.40 46.90
CA ARG A 889 64.07 -1.65 48.36
C ARG A 889 64.78 -2.94 48.76
N LEU A 890 64.57 -4.02 47.99
CA LEU A 890 65.14 -5.33 48.27
C LEU A 890 66.65 -5.40 48.01
N GLU A 891 67.16 -4.68 47.00
CA GLU A 891 68.61 -4.57 46.77
C GLU A 891 69.32 -3.79 47.88
N GLU A 892 68.69 -2.73 48.42
CA GLU A 892 69.20 -1.99 49.58
C GLU A 892 69.23 -2.88 50.85
N LEU A 893 68.16 -3.63 51.11
CA LEU A 893 68.06 -4.54 52.26
C LEU A 893 69.05 -5.73 52.19
N LYS A 894 69.45 -6.18 50.99
CA LYS A 894 70.53 -7.19 50.86
C LYS A 894 71.84 -6.67 51.45
N LEU A 895 72.20 -5.42 51.18
CA LEU A 895 73.47 -4.83 51.59
C LEU A 895 73.58 -4.70 53.12
N GLU A 896 72.50 -4.27 53.77
CA GLU A 896 72.45 -4.07 55.23
C GLU A 896 72.64 -5.38 56.02
N ASN A 897 72.24 -6.52 55.45
CA ASN A 897 72.42 -7.82 56.10
C ASN A 897 73.83 -8.40 55.97
N ILE A 898 74.57 -8.07 54.90
CA ILE A 898 75.98 -8.46 54.75
C ILE A 898 76.86 -7.71 55.77
N SER A 899 76.58 -6.42 55.97
CA SER A 899 77.29 -5.54 56.94
C SER A 899 77.39 -6.17 58.33
N LYS A 900 76.24 -6.51 58.93
CA LYS A 900 76.13 -7.03 60.30
C LYS A 900 76.87 -8.37 60.49
N LEU A 901 77.01 -9.15 59.43
CA LEU A 901 77.68 -10.45 59.47
C LEU A 901 79.21 -10.30 59.54
N ILE A 902 79.79 -9.33 58.80
CA ILE A 902 81.23 -9.04 58.84
C ILE A 902 81.64 -8.52 60.23
N GLU A 903 80.86 -7.62 60.82
CA GLU A 903 81.10 -7.09 62.18
C GLU A 903 81.16 -8.23 63.22
N THR A 904 80.20 -9.16 63.16
CA THR A 904 80.13 -10.32 64.07
C THR A 904 81.41 -11.19 63.99
N ILE A 905 81.94 -11.42 62.79
CA ILE A 905 83.16 -12.23 62.62
C ILE A 905 84.41 -11.45 63.08
N ARG A 906 84.46 -10.12 62.91
CA ARG A 906 85.53 -9.26 63.43
C ARG A 906 85.64 -9.32 64.96
N GLU A 907 84.53 -9.44 65.68
CA GLU A 907 84.54 -9.65 67.14
C GLU A 907 85.15 -11.01 67.53
N GLU A 908 84.79 -12.10 66.82
CA GLU A 908 85.37 -13.42 67.09
C GLU A 908 86.88 -13.49 66.79
N ILE A 909 87.34 -12.86 65.71
CA ILE A 909 88.77 -12.79 65.33
C ILE A 909 89.59 -12.16 66.45
N ALA A 910 89.16 -11.00 66.97
CA ALA A 910 89.82 -10.35 68.11
C ALA A 910 89.88 -11.26 69.35
N SER A 911 88.79 -11.97 69.64
CA SER A 911 88.71 -12.91 70.77
C SER A 911 89.68 -14.09 70.65
N TYR A 912 90.12 -14.48 69.45
CA TYR A 912 91.12 -15.54 69.27
C TYR A 912 92.56 -15.01 69.22
N TRP A 913 92.79 -13.79 68.71
CA TRP A 913 94.09 -13.13 68.84
C TRP A 913 94.52 -12.95 70.31
N ASP A 914 93.58 -12.62 71.21
CA ASP A 914 93.85 -12.52 72.65
C ASP A 914 94.21 -13.86 73.28
N LYS A 915 93.47 -14.94 72.96
CA LYS A 915 93.71 -16.30 73.49
C LYS A 915 95.05 -16.88 73.05
N CYS A 916 95.51 -16.52 71.87
CA CYS A 916 96.82 -16.91 71.33
C CYS A 916 97.96 -15.95 71.70
N PHE A 917 97.70 -14.92 72.52
CA PHE A 917 98.65 -13.87 72.91
C PHE A 917 99.31 -13.11 71.74
N PHE A 918 98.62 -12.97 70.60
CA PHE A 918 99.15 -12.29 69.40
C PHE A 918 99.50 -10.82 69.69
N SER A 919 100.69 -10.40 69.25
CA SER A 919 101.15 -8.99 69.32
C SER A 919 100.38 -8.09 68.36
N THR A 920 100.48 -6.77 68.52
CA THR A 920 99.84 -5.77 67.65
C THR A 920 100.18 -6.02 66.18
N ASP A 921 101.48 -6.16 65.89
CA ASP A 921 102.06 -6.43 64.57
C ASP A 921 101.48 -7.70 63.91
N GLN A 922 101.11 -8.70 64.72
CA GLN A 922 100.52 -9.96 64.26
C GLN A 922 99.00 -9.86 63.97
N ARG A 923 98.34 -8.82 64.48
CA ARG A 923 96.92 -8.50 64.20
C ARG A 923 96.80 -7.59 62.98
N GLU A 924 97.69 -6.59 62.86
CA GLU A 924 97.80 -5.70 61.70
C GLU A 924 98.14 -6.44 60.40
N ALA A 925 98.72 -7.63 60.49
CA ALA A 925 98.99 -8.51 59.35
C ALA A 925 97.72 -8.98 58.59
N PHE A 926 96.53 -9.01 59.22
CA PHE A 926 95.26 -9.31 58.54
C PHE A 926 94.56 -8.01 58.13
N VAL A 927 95.10 -7.37 57.08
CA VAL A 927 94.61 -6.09 56.54
C VAL A 927 93.09 -6.01 56.31
N PRO A 928 92.39 -7.06 55.80
CA PRO A 928 90.93 -7.01 55.60
C PRO A 928 90.11 -6.75 56.87
N TYR A 929 90.68 -6.90 58.07
CA TYR A 929 90.02 -6.53 59.33
C TYR A 929 89.66 -5.04 59.43
N TYR A 930 90.41 -4.18 58.72
CA TYR A 930 90.29 -2.72 58.79
C TYR A 930 89.70 -2.11 57.51
N ASP A 931 89.09 -2.93 56.66
CA ASP A 931 88.42 -2.50 55.44
C ASP A 931 86.98 -2.05 55.73
N ASP A 932 86.56 -0.90 55.21
CA ASP A 932 85.21 -0.36 55.35
C ASP A 932 84.31 -0.65 54.13
N GLU A 933 84.85 -1.19 53.02
CA GLU A 933 84.08 -1.54 51.83
C GLU A 933 83.36 -2.90 51.98
N ILE A 934 82.17 -2.84 52.58
CA ILE A 934 81.30 -3.99 52.86
C ILE A 934 80.86 -4.68 51.56
N THR A 935 81.60 -5.71 51.16
CA THR A 935 81.36 -6.53 49.98
C THR A 935 81.15 -8.01 50.34
N GLU A 936 80.49 -8.74 49.44
CA GLU A 936 80.26 -10.19 49.56
C GLU A 936 81.59 -10.99 49.49
N GLU A 937 82.63 -10.41 48.88
CA GLU A 937 83.99 -10.94 48.86
C GLU A 937 84.74 -10.68 50.19
N LEU A 938 84.63 -9.47 50.77
CA LEU A 938 85.22 -9.13 52.08
C LEU A 938 84.73 -10.07 53.19
N LEU A 939 83.44 -10.44 53.17
CA LEU A 939 82.88 -11.43 54.10
C LEU A 939 83.62 -12.77 54.04
N SER A 940 83.87 -13.29 52.83
CA SER A 940 84.53 -14.59 52.64
C SER A 940 85.97 -14.65 53.21
N LEU A 941 86.68 -13.51 53.21
CA LEU A 941 88.02 -13.38 53.79
C LEU A 941 87.99 -13.46 55.33
N HIS A 942 86.94 -12.91 55.96
CA HIS A 942 86.77 -12.96 57.41
C HIS A 942 86.45 -14.38 57.90
N ASP A 943 85.54 -15.09 57.21
CA ASP A 943 85.22 -16.49 57.51
C ASP A 943 86.47 -17.40 57.42
N ALA A 944 87.33 -17.18 56.42
CA ALA A 944 88.58 -17.93 56.27
C ALA A 944 89.56 -17.68 57.44
N GLU A 945 89.74 -16.43 57.87
CA GLU A 945 90.67 -16.07 58.94
C GLU A 945 90.22 -16.58 60.31
N ILE A 946 88.93 -16.49 60.65
CA ILE A 946 88.46 -17.00 61.95
C ILE A 946 88.63 -18.52 62.07
N ILE A 947 88.48 -19.27 60.97
CA ILE A 947 88.77 -20.71 60.93
C ILE A 947 90.27 -20.96 61.17
N ARG A 948 91.16 -20.20 60.51
CA ARG A 948 92.62 -20.31 60.66
C ARG A 948 93.07 -20.06 62.11
N LEU A 949 92.52 -19.03 62.75
CA LEU A 949 92.84 -18.67 64.13
C LEU A 949 92.30 -19.69 65.15
N LYS A 950 91.09 -20.21 64.93
CA LYS A 950 90.51 -21.30 65.75
C LYS A 950 91.37 -22.57 65.72
N GLN A 951 91.88 -22.95 64.55
CA GLN A 951 92.79 -24.09 64.42
C GLN A 951 94.11 -23.85 65.16
N HIS A 952 94.76 -22.70 64.94
CA HIS A 952 96.07 -22.40 65.53
C HIS A 952 96.07 -22.42 67.07
N PHE A 953 94.96 -22.04 67.70
CA PHE A 953 94.77 -22.11 69.15
C PHE A 953 94.77 -23.55 69.67
N GLU A 954 93.98 -24.43 69.05
CA GLU A 954 93.78 -25.81 69.52
C GLU A 954 95.06 -26.65 69.34
N ASP A 955 95.80 -26.43 68.23
CA ASP A 955 97.08 -27.10 67.94
C ASP A 955 98.18 -26.84 69.01
N HIS A 956 98.11 -25.70 69.72
CA HIS A 956 99.16 -25.23 70.65
C HIS A 956 98.68 -25.04 72.09
N LYS A 957 97.49 -25.56 72.38
CA LYS A 957 96.71 -25.34 73.61
C LYS A 957 97.48 -25.62 74.91
N GLU A 958 98.31 -26.67 74.95
CA GLU A 958 99.07 -27.02 76.16
C GLU A 958 100.10 -25.95 76.56
N LEU A 959 100.72 -25.25 75.60
CA LEU A 959 101.62 -24.13 75.88
C LEU A 959 100.83 -22.95 76.46
N PHE A 960 99.74 -22.53 75.80
CA PHE A 960 98.92 -21.39 76.22
C PHE A 960 98.29 -21.62 77.61
N GLU A 961 97.72 -22.81 77.85
CA GLU A 961 97.23 -23.19 79.17
C GLU A 961 98.34 -23.26 80.23
N GLY A 962 99.54 -23.70 79.85
CA GLY A 962 100.70 -23.75 80.74
C GLY A 962 101.12 -22.36 81.23
N VAL A 963 101.24 -21.40 80.30
CA VAL A 963 101.53 -19.98 80.61
C VAL A 963 100.49 -19.40 81.57
N HIS A 964 99.20 -19.63 81.31
CA HIS A 964 98.12 -19.17 82.19
C HIS A 964 98.24 -19.73 83.60
N LYS A 965 98.51 -21.04 83.72
CA LYS A 965 98.72 -21.73 85.02
C LYS A 965 99.95 -21.21 85.77
N TRP A 966 100.97 -20.70 85.08
CA TRP A 966 102.07 -19.96 85.73
C TRP A 966 101.63 -18.58 86.21
N GLU A 967 100.95 -17.77 85.39
CA GLU A 967 100.47 -16.44 85.82
C GLU A 967 99.56 -16.51 87.05
N GLU A 968 98.66 -17.50 87.12
CA GLU A 968 97.81 -17.74 88.29
C GLU A 968 98.61 -18.16 89.53
N SER A 969 99.58 -19.07 89.35
CA SER A 969 100.46 -19.52 90.44
C SER A 969 101.33 -18.38 90.99
N TRP A 970 101.80 -17.51 90.10
CA TRP A 970 102.58 -16.31 90.43
C TRP A 970 101.74 -15.27 91.18
N ARG A 971 100.55 -14.97 90.67
CA ARG A 971 99.57 -14.07 91.31
C ARG A 971 99.22 -14.52 92.73
N LEU A 972 99.04 -15.83 92.94
CA LEU A 972 98.77 -16.42 94.26
C LEU A 972 99.99 -16.34 95.20
N TYR A 973 101.22 -16.41 94.69
CA TYR A 973 102.44 -16.21 95.47
C TYR A 973 102.59 -14.75 95.94
N LEU A 974 102.34 -13.77 95.05
CA LEU A 974 102.32 -12.34 95.40
C LEU A 974 101.26 -12.01 96.47
N GLU A 975 100.09 -12.65 96.41
CA GLU A 975 99.04 -12.47 97.41
C GLU A 975 99.45 -13.00 98.80
N LEU A 976 100.24 -14.07 98.86
CA LEU A 976 100.80 -14.64 100.10
C LEU A 976 102.00 -13.84 100.63
N GLU A 977 102.80 -13.22 99.76
CA GLU A 977 103.81 -12.23 100.14
C GLU A 977 103.16 -11.03 100.85
N LYS A 978 102.10 -10.46 100.24
CA LYS A 978 101.41 -9.27 100.77
C LYS A 978 100.67 -9.52 102.09
N LYS A 979 100.29 -10.78 102.37
CA LYS A 979 99.72 -11.21 103.67
C LYS A 979 100.79 -11.46 104.74
N ALA A 980 102.04 -11.70 104.36
CA ALA A 980 103.12 -11.99 105.30
C ALA A 980 103.64 -10.75 106.06
N THR A 981 103.41 -9.54 105.52
CA THR A 981 103.93 -8.26 106.02
C THR A 981 102.97 -7.48 106.93
N ASP A 982 101.71 -7.91 107.04
CA ASP A 982 100.64 -7.31 107.85
C ASP A 982 100.88 -7.47 109.38
N PRO A 983 100.86 -6.40 110.19
CA PRO A 983 101.02 -6.47 111.65
C PRO A 983 99.97 -7.31 112.40
N SER A 984 98.77 -7.47 111.86
CA SER A 984 97.66 -8.22 112.48
C SER A 984 97.89 -9.75 112.48
N ARG A 985 98.82 -10.24 111.66
CA ARG A 985 99.12 -11.66 111.37
C ARG A 985 99.30 -12.54 112.61
N PHE A 986 99.75 -12.00 113.74
CA PHE A 986 100.00 -12.75 114.97
C PHE A 986 98.75 -13.15 115.78
N ASN A 987 97.57 -12.55 115.53
CA ASN A 987 96.36 -12.77 116.34
C ASN A 987 95.61 -14.09 116.03
N ASN A 988 96.31 -15.20 115.75
CA ASN A 988 95.72 -16.46 115.29
C ASN A 988 96.18 -17.72 116.09
N ARG A 989 95.46 -18.00 117.18
CA ARG A 989 95.66 -19.17 118.08
C ARG A 989 95.25 -20.53 117.45
N GLY A 990 95.86 -20.95 116.34
CA GLY A 990 95.41 -22.17 115.64
C GLY A 990 96.39 -22.91 114.71
N GLY A 991 97.63 -22.44 114.51
CA GLY A 991 98.59 -23.11 113.63
C GLY A 991 98.35 -22.89 112.12
N ASN A 992 97.42 -22.02 111.73
CA ASN A 992 97.26 -21.60 110.33
C ASN A 992 98.51 -20.89 109.79
N LEU A 993 99.25 -20.15 110.62
CA LEU A 993 100.53 -19.55 110.26
C LEU A 993 101.51 -20.60 109.69
N LEU A 994 101.56 -21.79 110.30
CA LEU A 994 102.40 -22.91 109.85
C LEU A 994 101.91 -23.54 108.53
N LYS A 995 100.61 -23.44 108.22
CA LYS A 995 100.05 -23.85 106.92
C LYS A 995 100.28 -22.82 105.83
N GLU A 996 100.22 -21.53 106.15
CA GLU A 996 100.54 -20.43 105.26
C GLU A 996 102.03 -20.48 104.89
N GLU A 997 102.92 -20.54 105.88
CA GLU A 997 104.36 -20.66 105.68
C GLU A 997 104.72 -21.96 104.92
N LYS A 998 104.00 -23.07 105.17
CA LYS A 998 104.17 -24.29 104.37
C LYS A 998 103.69 -24.13 102.93
N ARG A 999 102.49 -23.57 102.68
CA ARG A 999 102.00 -23.31 101.31
C ARG A 999 102.91 -22.37 100.54
N ARG A 1000 103.42 -21.34 101.22
CA ARG A 1000 104.44 -20.42 100.72
C ARG A 1000 105.71 -21.18 100.33
N ALA A 1001 106.23 -22.04 101.21
CA ALA A 1001 107.41 -22.87 100.92
C ALA A 1001 107.17 -23.92 99.81
N ASP A 1002 105.95 -24.46 99.69
CA ASP A 1002 105.56 -25.38 98.62
C ASP A 1002 105.45 -24.64 97.27
N LEU A 1003 104.83 -23.44 97.23
CA LEU A 1003 104.78 -22.58 96.03
C LEU A 1003 106.18 -22.08 95.63
N GLN A 1004 106.99 -21.60 96.58
CA GLN A 1004 108.37 -21.18 96.33
C GLN A 1004 109.29 -22.34 95.91
N LYS A 1005 108.86 -23.60 96.10
CA LYS A 1005 109.48 -24.81 95.53
C LYS A 1005 108.86 -25.30 94.23
N ASN A 1006 107.67 -24.84 93.86
CA ASN A 1006 106.91 -25.35 92.71
C ASN A 1006 106.84 -24.35 91.55
N LEU A 1007 106.87 -23.04 91.79
CA LEU A 1007 107.02 -22.02 90.75
C LEU A 1007 108.30 -22.28 89.92
N PRO A 1008 109.50 -22.43 90.51
CA PRO A 1008 110.71 -22.81 89.76
C PRO A 1008 110.66 -24.16 89.04
N LYS A 1009 109.72 -25.06 89.39
CA LYS A 1009 109.49 -26.31 88.65
C LYS A 1009 108.54 -26.10 87.49
N LEU A 1010 107.50 -25.28 87.66
CA LEU A 1010 106.58 -24.91 86.59
C LEU A 1010 107.32 -24.09 85.54
N GLU A 1011 108.13 -23.12 85.96
CA GLU A 1011 109.05 -22.34 85.14
C GLU A 1011 110.01 -23.25 84.38
N LYS A 1012 110.64 -24.22 85.04
CA LYS A 1012 111.56 -25.17 84.37
C LYS A 1012 110.84 -26.16 83.43
N LYS A 1013 109.57 -26.52 83.71
CA LYS A 1013 108.74 -27.35 82.81
C LYS A 1013 108.36 -26.56 81.57
N LEU A 1014 107.76 -25.39 81.75
CA LEU A 1014 107.40 -24.45 80.68
C LEU A 1014 108.60 -24.05 79.85
N LYS A 1015 109.76 -23.83 80.48
CA LYS A 1015 111.01 -23.57 79.77
C LYS A 1015 111.35 -24.70 78.79
N ALA A 1016 111.27 -25.97 79.20
CA ALA A 1016 111.58 -27.10 78.33
C ALA A 1016 110.52 -27.28 77.22
N GLU A 1017 109.25 -27.00 77.50
CA GLU A 1017 108.15 -27.10 76.53
C GLU A 1017 108.20 -25.96 75.50
N ILE A 1018 108.58 -24.74 75.94
CA ILE A 1018 108.81 -23.59 75.07
C ILE A 1018 110.11 -23.75 74.27
N GLU A 1019 111.23 -24.17 74.87
CA GLU A 1019 112.49 -24.39 74.12
C GLU A 1019 112.35 -25.51 73.07
N ALA A 1020 111.49 -26.51 73.30
CA ALA A 1020 111.13 -27.50 72.30
C ALA A 1020 110.28 -26.91 71.16
N TRP A 1021 109.24 -26.12 71.50
CA TRP A 1021 108.39 -25.45 70.52
C TRP A 1021 109.13 -24.41 69.67
N GLU A 1022 110.02 -23.62 70.28
CA GLU A 1022 110.87 -22.64 69.57
C GLU A 1022 111.82 -23.33 68.57
N GLN A 1023 112.30 -24.54 68.88
CA GLN A 1023 113.09 -25.36 67.94
C GLN A 1023 112.24 -26.00 66.83
N GLU A 1024 111.03 -26.47 67.15
CA GLU A 1024 110.14 -27.13 66.19
C GLU A 1024 109.49 -26.15 65.21
N GLN A 1025 109.09 -24.96 65.69
CA GLN A 1025 108.46 -23.91 64.89
C GLN A 1025 109.44 -22.87 64.33
N GLY A 1026 110.72 -22.92 64.74
CA GLY A 1026 111.78 -22.01 64.28
C GLY A 1026 111.55 -20.53 64.61
N ARG A 1027 110.67 -20.22 65.57
CA ARG A 1027 110.23 -18.86 65.93
C ARG A 1027 110.07 -18.73 67.45
N GLU A 1028 110.28 -17.51 67.95
CA GLU A 1028 110.32 -17.25 69.39
C GLU A 1028 108.92 -17.21 70.02
N PHE A 1029 108.77 -17.73 71.24
CA PHE A 1029 107.50 -17.77 71.96
C PHE A 1029 107.33 -16.53 72.84
N LEU A 1030 106.55 -15.57 72.34
CA LEU A 1030 106.32 -14.28 72.99
C LEU A 1030 105.03 -14.31 73.82
N VAL A 1031 105.11 -13.82 75.05
CA VAL A 1031 103.96 -13.55 75.92
C VAL A 1031 103.95 -12.05 76.18
N LYS A 1032 102.87 -11.37 75.75
CA LYS A 1032 102.75 -9.90 75.84
C LYS A 1032 103.93 -9.15 75.19
N GLY A 1033 104.43 -9.67 74.06
CA GLY A 1033 105.48 -9.05 73.25
C GLY A 1033 106.93 -9.35 73.67
N GLN A 1034 107.17 -10.10 74.75
CA GLN A 1034 108.51 -10.48 75.20
C GLN A 1034 108.63 -11.98 75.49
N LYS A 1035 109.86 -12.52 75.54
CA LYS A 1035 110.05 -13.96 75.79
C LYS A 1035 109.54 -14.33 77.17
N PHE A 1036 108.86 -15.49 77.28
CA PHE A 1036 108.29 -15.94 78.54
C PHE A 1036 109.30 -15.95 79.71
N LEU A 1037 110.56 -16.35 79.46
CA LEU A 1037 111.60 -16.34 80.49
C LEU A 1037 111.99 -14.93 80.97
N GLN A 1038 112.03 -13.94 80.07
CA GLN A 1038 112.32 -12.55 80.42
C GLN A 1038 111.17 -11.96 81.24
N TYR A 1039 109.93 -12.25 80.86
CA TYR A 1039 108.75 -11.87 81.64
C TYR A 1039 108.75 -12.50 83.05
N VAL A 1040 109.05 -13.80 83.17
CA VAL A 1040 109.21 -14.47 84.48
C VAL A 1040 110.28 -13.78 85.33
N GLU A 1041 111.46 -13.51 84.77
CA GLU A 1041 112.59 -12.91 85.48
C GLU A 1041 112.34 -11.45 85.88
N GLU A 1042 111.72 -10.65 85.00
CA GLU A 1042 111.25 -9.28 85.27
C GLU A 1042 110.24 -9.25 86.43
N GLN A 1043 109.26 -10.16 86.43
CA GLN A 1043 108.28 -10.25 87.52
C GLN A 1043 108.94 -10.59 88.87
N TRP A 1044 109.91 -11.51 88.90
CA TRP A 1044 110.69 -11.81 90.10
C TRP A 1044 111.54 -10.60 90.57
N GLU A 1045 112.11 -9.83 89.64
CA GLU A 1045 112.91 -8.64 89.97
C GLU A 1045 112.07 -7.48 90.51
N ILE A 1046 110.89 -7.22 89.93
CA ILE A 1046 109.93 -6.23 90.46
C ILE A 1046 109.60 -6.54 91.93
N GLN A 1047 109.32 -7.81 92.25
CA GLN A 1047 109.05 -8.24 93.63
C GLN A 1047 110.27 -8.12 94.57
N ARG A 1048 111.50 -8.14 94.03
CA ARG A 1048 112.74 -7.87 94.80
C ARG A 1048 112.83 -6.39 95.16
N ILE A 1049 112.65 -5.50 94.18
CA ILE A 1049 112.71 -4.04 94.33
C ILE A 1049 111.63 -3.54 95.30
N GLU A 1050 110.41 -4.03 95.16
CA GLU A 1050 109.25 -3.71 96.02
C GLU A 1050 109.57 -3.94 97.52
N LYS A 1051 110.30 -5.02 97.81
CA LYS A 1051 110.72 -5.45 99.14
C LYS A 1051 111.84 -4.61 99.75
N GLU A 1052 112.81 -4.20 98.93
CA GLU A 1052 113.90 -3.33 99.38
C GLU A 1052 113.34 -1.95 99.79
N ARG A 1053 112.35 -1.45 99.04
CA ARG A 1053 111.63 -0.19 99.33
C ARG A 1053 110.84 -0.25 100.65
N GLU A 1054 110.07 -1.33 100.87
CA GLU A 1054 109.28 -1.49 102.11
C GLU A 1054 110.16 -1.53 103.37
N LYS A 1055 111.37 -2.06 103.25
CA LYS A 1055 112.36 -2.18 104.34
C LYS A 1055 112.92 -0.83 104.77
N GLN A 1056 113.18 0.08 103.82
CA GLN A 1056 113.59 1.46 104.10
C GLN A 1056 112.46 2.27 104.77
N GLU A 1057 111.22 2.10 104.31
CA GLU A 1057 110.06 2.81 104.86
C GLU A 1057 109.80 2.47 106.34
N ARG A 1058 109.97 1.19 106.71
CA ARG A 1058 109.88 0.72 108.11
C ARG A 1058 110.96 1.35 109.02
N GLN A 1059 112.12 1.70 108.48
CA GLN A 1059 113.21 2.34 109.23
C GLN A 1059 112.90 3.83 109.48
N LEU A 1060 112.34 4.52 108.49
CA LEU A 1060 111.91 5.93 108.60
C LEU A 1060 110.79 6.10 109.66
N LYS A 1061 109.83 5.18 109.68
CA LYS A 1061 108.70 5.18 110.63
C LYS A 1061 109.14 5.01 112.10
N LYS A 1062 110.20 4.23 112.36
CA LYS A 1062 110.76 4.07 113.72
C LYS A 1062 111.37 5.35 114.30
N SER A 1063 111.93 6.22 113.46
CA SER A 1063 112.52 7.48 113.92
C SER A 1063 111.45 8.41 114.49
N LYS A 1064 110.36 8.64 113.75
CA LYS A 1064 109.27 9.54 114.13
C LYS A 1064 108.55 9.10 115.42
N GLN A 1065 108.30 7.81 115.56
CA GLN A 1065 107.60 7.30 116.75
C GLN A 1065 108.40 7.50 118.05
N THR A 1066 109.74 7.63 117.96
CA THR A 1066 110.58 7.91 119.14
C THR A 1066 110.51 9.39 119.57
N GLU A 1067 110.14 10.31 118.66
CA GLU A 1067 109.85 11.71 118.99
C GLU A 1067 108.46 11.87 119.63
N GLU A 1068 107.46 11.10 119.16
CA GLU A 1068 106.09 11.14 119.71
C GLU A 1068 105.98 10.50 121.11
N ASP A 1069 106.69 9.38 121.35
CA ASP A 1069 106.71 8.70 122.66
C ASP A 1069 107.42 9.51 123.77
N MET A 1070 108.14 10.59 123.43
CA MET A 1070 108.63 11.56 124.43
C MET A 1070 107.55 12.53 124.93
N LEU A 1071 106.34 12.52 124.36
CA LEU A 1071 105.32 13.53 124.59
C LEU A 1071 104.08 13.01 125.37
N TYR A 1072 103.58 11.77 125.14
CA TYR A 1072 102.35 11.21 125.76
C TYR A 1072 102.38 9.63 125.92
N GLY A 1073 101.52 8.99 126.76
CA GLY A 1073 101.62 7.55 127.22
C GLY A 1073 100.47 6.52 126.89
N THR A 1074 100.50 5.25 127.43
CA THR A 1074 99.96 3.98 126.77
C THR A 1074 99.09 2.92 127.57
N THR A 1075 98.41 1.89 126.94
CA THR A 1075 97.65 0.68 127.53
C THR A 1075 97.25 -0.57 126.56
N ILE A 1076 96.40 -1.64 126.86
CA ILE A 1076 96.59 -3.18 126.53
C ILE A 1076 95.38 -4.28 126.20
N ARG A 1077 95.48 -5.42 125.33
CA ARG A 1077 94.96 -6.96 125.31
C ARG A 1077 94.03 -7.86 124.25
N THR A 1078 94.45 -9.11 123.71
CA THR A 1078 93.88 -10.60 123.44
C THR A 1078 92.79 -11.33 122.42
N PRO A 1079 92.96 -12.59 121.77
CA PRO A 1079 91.98 -13.49 120.90
C PRO A 1079 92.00 -15.15 120.71
N SER A 1080 91.10 -15.94 119.95
CA SER A 1080 91.10 -17.48 119.46
C SER A 1080 89.86 -18.10 118.56
N LYS A 1081 89.49 -19.37 117.97
CA LYS A 1081 89.92 -20.85 117.61
C LYS A 1081 88.89 -21.93 116.82
N ARG A 1082 89.31 -22.99 115.97
CA ARG A 1082 88.73 -24.42 115.47
C ARG A 1082 87.66 -24.67 114.23
N ARG A 1083 87.20 -25.82 113.54
CA ARG A 1083 87.46 -27.29 112.94
C ARG A 1083 86.30 -27.81 111.88
N ILE A 1084 85.98 -28.97 111.12
CA ILE A 1084 86.29 -30.48 110.73
C ILE A 1084 85.85 -31.12 109.25
N LEU A 1085 85.32 -32.41 108.95
CA LEU A 1085 85.33 -33.24 107.59
C LEU A 1085 84.45 -34.61 107.28
N GLY A 1086 84.10 -35.14 106.00
CA GLY A 1086 83.73 -36.63 105.58
C GLY A 1086 82.94 -37.18 104.22
N THR A 1087 83.04 -38.51 103.76
CA THR A 1087 82.14 -39.59 102.96
C THR A 1087 82.08 -40.03 101.36
N THR A 1088 81.27 -41.07 100.83
CA THR A 1088 81.41 -42.00 99.54
C THR A 1088 80.15 -42.69 98.68
N THR A 1089 80.27 -43.73 97.72
CA THR A 1089 79.30 -44.35 96.61
C THR A 1089 79.33 -45.97 96.30
N PRO A 1090 78.92 -46.82 95.21
CA PRO A 1090 78.20 -46.91 93.80
C PRO A 1090 77.33 -48.26 93.29
N GLY A 1091 77.03 -48.64 91.95
CA GLY A 1091 76.26 -49.92 91.40
C GLY A 1091 76.01 -50.32 89.81
N LYS A 1092 75.41 -51.51 89.29
CA LYS A 1092 75.24 -52.00 87.78
C LYS A 1092 74.42 -53.35 87.23
N LEU A 1093 73.91 -53.50 85.92
CA LEU A 1093 73.61 -54.69 84.89
C LEU A 1093 72.18 -55.28 84.31
N ARG A 1094 72.09 -56.41 83.48
CA ARG A 1094 71.10 -56.85 82.34
C ARG A 1094 70.46 -58.33 82.28
N LYS A 1095 69.33 -58.64 81.55
CA LYS A 1095 68.98 -59.98 80.84
C LYS A 1095 67.85 -60.05 79.71
N LEU A 1096 67.27 -61.25 79.32
CA LEU A 1096 66.95 -61.73 77.92
C LEU A 1096 65.70 -62.67 77.60
N ASN A 1097 65.38 -62.85 76.29
CA ASN A 1097 64.71 -63.98 75.52
C ASN A 1097 63.16 -64.17 75.60
N ALA A 1098 62.42 -64.82 74.67
CA ALA A 1098 62.63 -65.75 73.49
C ALA A 1098 61.45 -65.54 72.44
N THR A 1099 61.05 -66.25 71.34
CA THR A 1099 61.41 -67.32 70.30
C THR A 1099 60.18 -67.38 69.32
N SER A 1100 60.02 -68.04 68.13
CA SER A 1100 60.74 -68.78 67.03
C SER A 1100 59.69 -69.00 65.85
N SER A 1101 59.69 -69.82 64.77
CA SER A 1101 60.56 -70.79 64.04
C SER A 1101 59.87 -71.37 62.74
N ILE A 1102 60.62 -71.58 61.62
CA ILE A 1102 60.50 -72.69 60.58
C ILE A 1102 59.28 -72.75 59.60
N SER A 1103 59.35 -73.19 58.30
CA SER A 1103 60.32 -73.03 57.18
C SER A 1103 59.77 -73.50 55.79
N SER A 1104 60.36 -72.96 54.69
CA SER A 1104 60.68 -73.60 53.37
C SER A 1104 59.64 -74.27 52.41
N ALA A 1105 59.64 -73.74 51.16
CA ALA A 1105 59.59 -74.43 49.85
C ALA A 1105 58.28 -74.91 49.16
N THR A 1106 58.30 -74.83 47.82
CA THR A 1106 57.28 -75.18 46.80
C THR A 1106 57.60 -76.54 46.11
N PRO A 1107 56.78 -77.15 45.20
CA PRO A 1107 55.49 -76.72 44.61
C PRO A 1107 54.38 -77.82 44.59
N ASN A 1108 53.36 -77.63 43.72
CA ASN A 1108 52.47 -78.63 43.09
C ASN A 1108 51.18 -79.17 43.77
N SER A 1109 50.06 -78.85 43.09
CA SER A 1109 48.95 -79.73 42.64
C SER A 1109 47.93 -80.40 43.61
N THR A 1110 46.78 -79.72 43.74
CA THR A 1110 45.40 -80.15 43.33
C THR A 1110 44.68 -81.42 43.87
N MET A 1111 43.35 -81.27 43.99
CA MET A 1111 42.24 -82.25 43.90
C MET A 1111 41.74 -83.01 45.15
N ARG A 1112 40.54 -82.61 45.62
CA ARG A 1112 39.25 -83.34 45.43
C ARG A 1112 38.06 -82.44 45.80
N SER A 1113 37.14 -82.13 44.86
CA SER A 1113 35.82 -82.77 44.61
C SER A 1113 34.75 -82.48 45.68
N VAL A 1114 33.47 -82.21 45.38
CA VAL A 1114 32.65 -82.81 44.28
C VAL A 1114 31.58 -81.84 43.70
N PHE A 1115 31.10 -82.17 42.49
CA PHE A 1115 29.84 -81.80 41.79
C PHE A 1115 29.75 -80.50 40.92
N GLY A 1116 29.69 -80.72 39.59
CA GLY A 1116 29.20 -79.80 38.53
C GLY A 1116 30.15 -78.66 38.11
N GLY A 1117 30.54 -78.42 36.84
CA GLY A 1117 30.29 -79.10 35.56
C GLY A 1117 29.45 -78.25 34.58
N THR A 1118 29.88 -77.87 33.36
CA THR A 1118 31.08 -78.25 32.58
C THR A 1118 31.36 -77.27 31.40
N ILE A 1119 32.55 -76.62 31.34
CA ILE A 1119 33.31 -76.16 30.11
C ILE A 1119 32.63 -75.11 29.15
N CYS A 1120 33.27 -74.05 28.60
CA CYS A 1120 34.63 -73.47 28.76
C CYS A 1120 34.74 -72.01 28.23
N ARG A 1121 35.68 -71.25 28.83
CA ARG A 1121 36.44 -70.07 28.30
C ARG A 1121 35.70 -68.76 27.94
N SER A 1122 36.50 -67.70 27.98
CA SER A 1122 36.25 -66.26 27.77
C SER A 1122 36.00 -65.87 26.29
N PRO A 1123 35.73 -64.58 25.92
CA PRO A 1123 35.61 -63.36 26.75
C PRO A 1123 34.42 -62.40 26.36
N VAL A 1124 34.46 -61.15 26.85
CA VAL A 1124 33.76 -59.92 26.36
C VAL A 1124 32.23 -59.79 26.56
N SER A 1125 31.77 -58.52 26.52
CA SER A 1125 30.46 -58.04 26.01
C SER A 1125 29.16 -58.10 26.85
N ARG A 1126 28.62 -56.88 27.09
CA ARG A 1126 27.22 -56.41 26.98
C ARG A 1126 26.00 -57.38 27.10
N LEU A 1127 25.03 -56.93 27.92
CA LEU A 1127 23.56 -56.93 27.68
C LEU A 1127 22.85 -58.32 27.69
N PRO A 1128 21.48 -58.44 27.62
CA PRO A 1128 20.44 -57.46 27.26
C PRO A 1128 19.21 -57.34 28.21
N LEU A 1129 18.08 -56.85 27.67
CA LEU A 1129 16.89 -56.31 28.35
C LEU A 1129 15.68 -57.29 28.42
N SER A 1130 14.58 -56.80 29.04
CA SER A 1130 13.15 -57.15 28.82
C SER A 1130 12.55 -58.27 29.72
N ASN A 1131 11.28 -58.21 30.19
CA ASN A 1131 10.19 -57.26 29.89
C ASN A 1131 9.06 -57.21 30.99
N GLY A 1132 8.55 -56.01 31.34
CA GLY A 1132 7.27 -55.75 32.06
C GLY A 1132 7.09 -56.20 33.53
N PRO A 1133 5.98 -55.85 34.24
CA PRO A 1133 4.84 -54.99 33.87
C PRO A 1133 4.74 -53.67 34.71
N VAL A 1134 3.55 -53.18 35.11
CA VAL A 1134 3.20 -51.72 35.18
C VAL A 1134 2.39 -51.29 36.44
N VAL A 1135 2.58 -50.04 36.95
CA VAL A 1135 1.54 -48.99 37.28
C VAL A 1135 2.00 -47.89 38.29
N ARG A 1136 2.18 -46.67 37.76
CA ARG A 1136 1.97 -45.28 38.29
C ARG A 1136 2.14 -44.91 39.79
N THR A 1137 3.14 -44.07 40.11
CA THR A 1137 3.00 -42.61 40.41
C THR A 1137 4.39 -41.96 40.69
N PRO A 1138 4.69 -40.70 40.27
CA PRO A 1138 6.04 -40.10 40.42
C PRO A 1138 6.13 -38.83 41.31
N SER A 1139 7.37 -38.41 41.64
CA SER A 1139 7.65 -37.31 42.58
C SER A 1139 9.01 -36.61 42.36
N ARG A 1140 9.11 -35.33 42.75
CA ARG A 1140 10.30 -34.62 43.32
C ARG A 1140 11.56 -34.35 42.43
N CYS A 1141 12.13 -33.14 42.61
CA CYS A 1141 13.53 -32.69 42.41
C CYS A 1141 14.33 -32.93 41.09
N LYS A 1142 14.60 -31.82 40.37
CA LYS A 1142 15.91 -31.26 39.90
C LYS A 1142 16.90 -32.13 39.01
N PRO A 1143 17.88 -31.49 38.30
CA PRO A 1143 18.44 -31.94 36.99
C PRO A 1143 19.85 -32.64 37.15
N PRO A 1144 20.79 -32.77 36.16
CA PRO A 1144 20.87 -32.27 34.75
C PRO A 1144 21.56 -33.18 33.65
N HIS A 1145 21.78 -32.59 32.46
CA HIS A 1145 22.87 -32.82 31.46
C HIS A 1145 22.83 -33.88 30.31
N THR A 1146 22.83 -33.35 29.06
CA THR A 1146 23.65 -33.63 27.84
C THR A 1146 23.74 -35.00 27.12
N GLY A 1147 23.30 -35.01 25.84
CA GLY A 1147 24.03 -35.54 24.65
C GLY A 1147 24.03 -37.06 24.38
N LEU A 1148 24.34 -37.57 23.16
CA LEU A 1148 24.37 -37.02 21.79
C LEU A 1148 24.52 -38.20 20.77
N LEU A 1149 24.40 -37.94 19.46
CA LEU A 1149 24.62 -38.85 18.29
C LEU A 1149 23.50 -39.89 18.04
N ASN A 1150 22.70 -39.81 16.96
CA ASN A 1150 22.99 -40.05 15.51
C ASN A 1150 22.95 -41.56 15.14
N HIS A 1151 22.62 -42.06 13.94
CA HIS A 1151 22.42 -41.59 12.54
C HIS A 1151 21.27 -42.44 11.90
N ASN A 1152 20.67 -42.21 10.72
CA ASN A 1152 20.57 -41.12 9.71
C ASN A 1152 19.42 -41.46 8.73
N LYS A 1153 18.76 -40.47 8.10
CA LYS A 1153 18.55 -40.36 6.62
C LYS A 1153 17.80 -39.09 6.20
N GLU A 1154 18.28 -38.51 5.08
CA GLU A 1154 17.64 -37.64 4.06
C GLU A 1154 16.21 -37.08 4.29
N ASN A 1155 15.89 -35.80 4.01
CA ASN A 1155 16.63 -34.77 3.27
C ASN A 1155 16.16 -33.32 3.58
N ILE A 1156 17.08 -32.34 3.46
CA ILE A 1156 16.91 -30.94 2.96
C ILE A 1156 15.64 -30.17 3.47
N SER A 1157 15.70 -29.28 4.48
CA SER A 1157 16.31 -27.91 4.55
C SER A 1157 15.65 -26.85 3.64
N HIS A 1158 15.42 -25.59 4.04
CA HIS A 1158 15.60 -24.87 5.32
C HIS A 1158 14.71 -23.60 5.36
N MET A 1159 14.44 -23.08 6.57
CA MET A 1159 14.43 -21.66 7.05
C MET A 1159 14.07 -20.51 6.07
N ASN A 1160 13.38 -19.43 6.46
CA ASN A 1160 13.83 -18.49 7.50
C ASN A 1160 12.79 -17.38 7.84
N GLY A 1161 13.07 -16.59 8.90
CA GLY A 1161 12.77 -15.15 8.95
C GLY A 1161 11.38 -14.65 9.46
N PRO A 1162 11.31 -14.08 10.67
CA PRO A 1162 10.16 -13.30 11.16
C PRO A 1162 10.44 -11.78 11.20
N ALA A 1163 9.47 -10.93 10.82
CA ALA A 1163 9.54 -9.49 11.06
C ALA A 1163 8.17 -8.81 11.27
N LEU A 1164 8.15 -7.95 12.29
CA LEU A 1164 7.13 -6.99 12.70
C LEU A 1164 6.70 -6.07 11.53
N SER A 1165 5.46 -5.59 11.44
CA SER A 1165 4.98 -4.44 12.22
C SER A 1165 3.53 -4.08 11.83
N GLY A 1166 2.84 -3.28 12.65
CA GLY A 1166 1.45 -2.88 12.40
C GLY A 1166 1.28 -1.37 12.20
N GLY A 1167 0.36 -0.99 11.30
CA GLY A 1167 -0.05 0.41 11.08
C GLY A 1167 -1.57 0.51 10.94
N LEU A 1168 -2.21 1.40 11.70
CA LEU A 1168 -3.65 1.62 11.67
C LEU A 1168 -4.08 2.36 10.39
N LYS A 1169 -5.21 1.94 9.80
CA LYS A 1169 -6.03 2.78 8.91
C LYS A 1169 -7.51 2.62 9.25
N THR A 1170 -8.23 3.73 9.25
CA THR A 1170 -9.70 3.78 9.36
C THR A 1170 -10.36 3.27 8.07
N PRO A 1171 -11.46 2.51 8.14
CA PRO A 1171 -12.15 2.02 6.95
C PRO A 1171 -12.98 3.14 6.29
N ALA A 1172 -12.84 3.30 4.98
CA ALA A 1172 -13.82 3.97 4.15
C ALA A 1172 -14.98 3.00 3.82
N SER A 1173 -16.19 3.52 3.62
CA SER A 1173 -17.35 2.73 3.22
C SER A 1173 -17.30 2.34 1.74
N PRO A 1174 -17.54 1.06 1.37
CA PRO A 1174 -17.53 0.64 -0.02
C PRO A 1174 -18.82 1.05 -0.75
N GLN A 1175 -18.75 2.03 -1.64
CA GLN A 1175 -19.74 2.17 -2.71
C GLN A 1175 -19.63 0.94 -3.63
N ARG A 1176 -20.78 0.39 -4.05
CA ARG A 1176 -20.86 -0.82 -4.89
C ARG A 1176 -21.32 -0.46 -6.30
N THR A 1177 -20.42 -0.51 -7.27
CA THR A 1177 -20.74 -0.42 -8.71
C THR A 1177 -21.02 -1.81 -9.28
N PHE A 1178 -22.26 -2.04 -9.73
CA PHE A 1178 -22.62 -3.24 -10.49
C PHE A 1178 -22.11 -3.11 -11.93
N SER A 1179 -20.92 -3.66 -12.23
CA SER A 1179 -20.30 -3.51 -13.54
C SER A 1179 -20.76 -4.57 -14.56
N ILE A 1180 -21.01 -4.12 -15.79
CA ILE A 1180 -21.41 -4.96 -16.95
C ILE A 1180 -20.31 -5.97 -17.33
N ASN A 1181 -19.08 -5.78 -16.83
CA ASN A 1181 -17.89 -6.55 -17.18
C ASN A 1181 -18.01 -8.08 -16.94
N SER A 1182 -18.95 -8.54 -16.10
CA SER A 1182 -19.21 -9.98 -15.89
C SER A 1182 -19.66 -10.74 -17.16
N VAL A 1183 -20.11 -10.05 -18.21
CA VAL A 1183 -20.51 -10.68 -19.48
C VAL A 1183 -19.29 -11.01 -20.36
N ALA A 1184 -18.16 -10.31 -20.17
CA ALA A 1184 -16.99 -10.44 -21.04
C ALA A 1184 -16.33 -11.83 -20.96
N SER A 1185 -16.34 -12.49 -19.80
CA SER A 1185 -15.79 -13.85 -19.66
C SER A 1185 -16.60 -14.91 -20.42
N THR A 1186 -17.91 -14.67 -20.64
CA THR A 1186 -18.76 -15.58 -21.42
C THR A 1186 -18.53 -15.46 -22.93
N TYR A 1187 -18.00 -14.31 -23.39
CA TYR A 1187 -17.71 -14.07 -24.81
C TYR A 1187 -16.55 -14.94 -25.32
N SER A 1188 -15.48 -15.12 -24.52
CA SER A 1188 -14.35 -15.99 -24.87
C SER A 1188 -14.75 -17.45 -25.08
N GLU A 1189 -15.71 -17.96 -24.29
CA GLU A 1189 -16.26 -19.33 -24.44
C GLU A 1189 -17.24 -19.45 -25.63
N PHE A 1190 -17.70 -18.33 -26.20
CA PHE A 1190 -18.64 -18.30 -27.32
C PHE A 1190 -17.95 -18.13 -28.69
N ALA A 1191 -16.83 -17.40 -28.74
CA ALA A 1191 -16.05 -17.17 -29.97
C ALA A 1191 -15.52 -18.47 -30.62
N GLU A 1192 -15.25 -19.51 -29.83
CA GLU A 1192 -14.87 -20.83 -30.35
C GLU A 1192 -16.06 -21.58 -31.01
N ILE A 1193 -17.29 -21.33 -30.58
CA ILE A 1193 -18.49 -22.02 -31.07
C ILE A 1193 -18.92 -21.47 -32.45
N VAL A 1194 -18.86 -20.14 -32.64
CA VAL A 1194 -19.30 -19.48 -33.89
C VAL A 1194 -18.37 -19.82 -35.07
N ASN A 1195 -17.08 -20.10 -34.81
CA ASN A 1195 -16.09 -20.40 -35.85
C ASN A 1195 -16.26 -21.79 -36.53
N ILE A 1196 -17.18 -22.63 -36.08
CA ILE A 1196 -17.31 -24.01 -36.58
C ILE A 1196 -18.04 -24.10 -37.94
N ASP A 1197 -18.97 -23.18 -38.24
CA ASP A 1197 -19.79 -23.25 -39.46
C ASP A 1197 -19.17 -22.56 -40.69
N SER A 1198 -18.08 -21.78 -40.52
CA SER A 1198 -17.39 -21.10 -41.64
C SER A 1198 -16.56 -22.04 -42.51
N THR A 1199 -16.12 -23.19 -41.98
CA THR A 1199 -15.17 -24.10 -42.64
C THR A 1199 -15.81 -25.22 -43.47
N THR A 1200 -17.13 -25.36 -43.48
CA THR A 1200 -17.81 -26.54 -44.08
C THR A 1200 -18.47 -26.36 -45.46
N GLN A 1201 -18.33 -25.19 -46.11
CA GLN A 1201 -18.91 -24.94 -47.46
C GLN A 1201 -17.90 -24.82 -48.63
N SER A 1202 -16.59 -24.94 -48.41
CA SER A 1202 -15.58 -24.85 -49.50
C SER A 1202 -14.67 -26.09 -49.59
N SER A 1203 -15.24 -27.27 -49.84
CA SER A 1203 -14.47 -28.52 -50.02
C SER A 1203 -15.17 -29.63 -50.84
N LYS A 1204 -15.78 -29.28 -51.99
CA LYS A 1204 -16.21 -30.27 -53.01
C LYS A 1204 -16.04 -29.78 -54.45
N ASN A 1205 -14.81 -29.76 -54.95
CA ASN A 1205 -14.47 -30.11 -56.35
C ASN A 1205 -12.96 -30.02 -56.60
N LEU A 1206 -12.27 -31.17 -56.62
CA LEU A 1206 -11.36 -31.59 -57.70
C LEU A 1206 -10.82 -33.00 -57.35
N GLN A 1207 -10.87 -33.93 -58.31
CA GLN A 1207 -10.18 -35.22 -58.18
C GLN A 1207 -8.73 -35.10 -58.65
N ARG A 1208 -7.83 -35.86 -58.02
CA ARG A 1208 -6.41 -35.93 -58.41
C ARG A 1208 -6.26 -36.55 -59.80
N HIS A 1209 -5.32 -36.02 -60.60
CA HIS A 1209 -4.23 -36.83 -61.14
C HIS A 1209 -2.96 -35.97 -61.26
N PRO A 1210 -1.75 -36.52 -61.00
CA PRO A 1210 -0.51 -35.74 -60.97
C PRO A 1210 0.27 -35.80 -62.29
N ASN A 1211 1.10 -34.78 -62.57
CA ASN A 1211 2.37 -34.97 -63.29
C ASN A 1211 3.37 -33.80 -63.11
N LEU A 1212 4.50 -34.13 -62.49
CA LEU A 1212 5.90 -33.80 -62.85
C LEU A 1212 6.35 -32.41 -63.36
N THR A 1213 7.49 -31.99 -62.79
CA THR A 1213 8.63 -31.25 -63.38
C THR A 1213 8.54 -29.76 -63.75
N ALA A 1214 9.00 -28.93 -62.80
CA ALA A 1214 10.24 -28.13 -62.89
C ALA A 1214 10.31 -26.81 -63.71
N SER A 1215 11.43 -26.10 -63.49
CA SER A 1215 12.01 -24.96 -64.25
C SER A 1215 11.56 -23.51 -63.95
N GLN A 1216 12.35 -22.87 -63.07
CA GLN A 1216 13.10 -21.60 -63.30
C GLN A 1216 12.46 -20.24 -63.68
N GLU A 1217 13.19 -19.20 -63.27
CA GLU A 1217 13.37 -17.86 -63.89
C GLU A 1217 12.26 -16.78 -63.81
N SER A 1218 12.31 -16.05 -62.68
CA SER A 1218 12.74 -14.64 -62.58
C SER A 1218 12.29 -13.55 -63.59
N LEU A 1219 11.97 -12.38 -63.02
CA LEU A 1219 12.14 -11.02 -63.56
C LEU A 1219 11.32 -10.62 -64.80
N THR A 1220 10.38 -9.67 -64.62
CA THR A 1220 10.53 -8.28 -65.10
C THR A 1220 9.42 -7.36 -64.55
N GLN A 1221 9.64 -6.04 -64.63
CA GLN A 1221 8.59 -5.02 -64.45
C GLN A 1221 7.67 -4.97 -65.70
N PRO A 1222 6.52 -4.30 -65.65
CA PRO A 1222 6.55 -2.91 -66.14
C PRO A 1222 5.61 -1.91 -65.43
N SER A 1223 5.86 -0.63 -65.72
CA SER A 1223 4.90 0.48 -65.68
C SER A 1223 4.94 1.16 -67.06
N PRO A 1224 4.11 2.15 -67.42
CA PRO A 1224 2.81 2.58 -66.87
C PRO A 1224 1.76 2.70 -68.05
N ILE A 1225 0.97 3.79 -68.10
CA ILE A 1225 0.36 4.46 -69.28
C ILE A 1225 -1.14 4.21 -69.63
N PHE A 1226 -1.95 5.27 -69.39
CA PHE A 1226 -3.11 5.80 -70.17
C PHE A 1226 -4.41 4.94 -70.34
N ASP A 1227 -5.63 5.50 -70.50
CA ASP A 1227 -6.24 6.84 -70.24
C ASP A 1227 -7.79 6.79 -70.48
N LEU A 1228 -8.52 7.85 -70.10
CA LEU A 1228 -9.86 8.31 -70.57
C LEU A 1228 -11.10 7.37 -70.53
N GLY A 1229 -12.26 7.93 -70.15
CA GLY A 1229 -13.58 7.39 -70.56
C GLY A 1229 -14.81 7.71 -69.68
N GLU A 1230 -15.27 8.97 -69.70
CA GLU A 1230 -16.56 9.51 -69.16
C GLU A 1230 -16.98 9.15 -67.71
#